data_AF-A0A7V1Z8L2-F1
#
_entry.id   AF-A0A7V1Z8L2-F1
#
_cell.length_a   1.000
_cell.length_b   1.000
_cell.length_c   1.000
_cell.angle_alpha   90.00
_cell.angle_beta   90.00
_cell.angle_gamma   90.00
#
_symmetry.space_group_name_H-M   'P 1'
#
loop_
_entity.id
_entity.type
_entity.pdbx_description
1 polymer ?
#
loop_
_entity_poly.entity_id
_entity_poly.type
_entity_poly.pdbx_seq_one_letter_code
_entity_poly.pdbx_strand_id
1 'polypeptide(L)'
;MRQDLDWYSSVNPTALEQELASCEDRRGQLTTQLQSLDAEIAQLQDWLQKTVTFLATLNDQTRGCAVQAQSHTLQRIPQGVPEELASFLTRAEQGWWQKIAASQQSRQRIREDLSRVEGGLAELRQALAQSEAHRAELQKQLGELARRQSSLTEAIAWYDSIREPDLSRQLADTRSQSDRLSAEWAALQAEIARLQQELTELEKQIGSLWNPLNWLNSQQSELRDRRRGLQKQLGRLESAEESRRRQLEALRKRQADLEQTVQRYRSFDRGAAAAELSRIQQEVDRLTGEALVAEARCRTLEESLANQTAQRDSLIREQVALESRIGALYQEMLGHRQIRIEQALTSRRDKRTALAAQLQQAESRSQQIRRTLERYYAFDRDTCRAALEQKEQQIAALNQRLQRLEGLICRSDAELAPLREKANELKQELSSAERDLEQARNLEERLASAANAFYRLQIHQECEAAFGDGSPRNIIRDRERKISQLRPQLKKIRERIQRIEDSCLLMAEMEYIVIDGNNCCYQGDDFIGLAALRALVPELLKQGFRVAVIFDSSICPILELNAAAVKKQLGDGIIFHIVPSRQSADETILALAKDDPHAFVLSNDRFTEYPESPVVQQGRLIRHEIVDGQMLVRSLGIQVRFREAGGG
;
A
#
# COMPACT_ATOMS: atom_id res chain seq x y z
N MET A 1 49.12 5.50 0.10
CA MET A 1 50.26 5.10 0.95
C MET A 1 50.24 5.78 2.31
N ARG A 2 50.61 7.07 2.46
CA ARG A 2 50.54 7.75 3.77
C ARG A 2 49.14 7.71 4.39
N GLN A 3 48.12 8.10 3.63
CA GLN A 3 46.71 8.00 4.07
C GLN A 3 46.25 6.57 4.42
N ASP A 4 46.81 5.54 3.77
CA ASP A 4 46.46 4.14 4.05
C ASP A 4 47.13 3.65 5.35
N LEU A 5 48.37 4.08 5.61
CA LEU A 5 49.08 3.82 6.87
C LEU A 5 48.40 4.54 8.05
N ASP A 6 47.97 5.79 7.84
CA ASP A 6 47.21 6.55 8.83
C ASP A 6 45.87 5.86 9.14
N TRP A 7 45.16 5.41 8.09
CA TRP A 7 43.93 4.62 8.24
C TRP A 7 44.19 3.32 9.02
N TYR A 8 45.20 2.53 8.63
CA TYR A 8 45.55 1.27 9.30
C TYR A 8 45.88 1.47 10.78
N SER A 9 46.59 2.56 11.10
CA SER A 9 46.98 2.91 12.48
C SER A 9 45.80 3.41 13.32
N SER A 10 44.78 3.99 12.68
CA SER A 10 43.56 4.47 13.36
C SER A 10 42.56 3.36 13.66
N VAL A 11 42.66 2.21 12.99
CA VAL A 11 41.75 1.07 13.15
C VAL A 11 42.18 0.24 14.37
N ASN A 12 41.24 0.00 15.28
CA ASN A 12 41.42 -0.94 16.39
C ASN A 12 40.69 -2.26 16.06
N PRO A 13 41.38 -3.29 15.55
CA PRO A 13 40.75 -4.54 15.12
C PRO A 13 40.08 -5.28 16.28
N THR A 14 40.67 -5.26 17.48
CA THR A 14 40.14 -5.97 18.65
C THR A 14 38.82 -5.36 19.12
N ALA A 15 38.71 -4.03 19.11
CA ALA A 15 37.46 -3.33 19.42
C ALA A 15 36.37 -3.62 18.38
N LEU A 16 36.75 -3.66 17.09
CA LEU A 16 35.83 -4.01 16.01
C LEU A 16 35.35 -5.47 16.08
N GLU A 17 36.22 -6.41 16.44
CA GLU A 17 35.85 -7.83 16.65
C GLU A 17 34.88 -8.00 17.82
N GLN A 18 35.09 -7.29 18.93
CA GLN A 18 34.15 -7.26 20.06
C GLN A 18 32.80 -6.65 19.66
N GLU A 19 32.81 -5.56 18.90
CA GLU A 19 31.60 -4.94 18.37
C GLU A 19 30.87 -5.88 17.40
N LEU A 20 31.59 -6.62 16.56
CA LEU A 20 31.03 -7.62 15.65
C LEU A 20 30.34 -8.75 16.43
N ALA A 21 31.00 -9.31 17.44
CA ALA A 21 30.41 -10.34 18.30
C ALA A 21 29.13 -9.84 19.00
N SER A 22 29.16 -8.61 19.53
CA SER A 22 27.98 -7.98 20.12
C SER A 22 26.83 -7.79 19.11
N CYS A 23 27.15 -7.39 17.87
CA CYS A 23 26.16 -7.26 16.80
C CYS A 23 25.55 -8.63 16.43
N GLU A 24 26.35 -9.69 16.39
CA GLU A 24 25.90 -11.05 16.09
C GLU A 24 25.00 -11.64 17.19
N ASP A 25 25.37 -11.46 18.46
CA ASP A 25 24.53 -11.81 19.60
C ASP A 25 23.19 -11.07 19.56
N ARG A 26 23.23 -9.76 19.28
CA ARG A 26 22.03 -8.94 19.15
C ARG A 26 21.14 -9.42 18.00
N ARG A 27 21.73 -9.80 16.88
CA ARG A 27 21.04 -10.42 15.73
C ARG A 27 20.31 -11.70 16.14
N GLY A 28 20.98 -12.58 16.89
CA GLY A 28 20.39 -13.81 17.41
C GLY A 28 19.17 -13.54 18.28
N GLN A 29 19.32 -12.64 19.26
CA GLN A 29 18.22 -12.23 20.15
C GLN A 29 17.04 -11.63 19.38
N LEU A 30 17.29 -10.71 18.45
CA LEU A 30 16.26 -10.07 17.62
C LEU A 30 15.53 -11.08 16.74
N THR A 31 16.25 -12.07 16.19
CA THR A 31 15.66 -13.14 15.37
C THR A 31 14.70 -14.00 16.20
N THR A 32 15.11 -14.41 17.40
CA THR A 32 14.23 -15.18 18.31
C THR A 32 13.00 -14.37 18.73
N GLN A 33 13.17 -13.07 19.03
CA GLN A 33 12.05 -12.19 19.35
C GLN A 33 11.07 -12.04 18.19
N LEU A 34 11.57 -11.90 16.95
CA LEU A 34 10.73 -11.83 15.75
C LEU A 34 9.96 -13.12 15.53
N GLN A 35 10.58 -14.30 15.69
CA GLN A 35 9.90 -15.59 15.58
C GLN A 35 8.77 -15.74 16.61
N SER A 36 9.01 -15.34 17.86
CA SER A 36 7.98 -15.34 18.90
C SER A 36 6.82 -14.39 18.55
N LEU A 37 7.12 -13.18 18.07
CA LEU A 37 6.13 -12.20 17.64
C LEU A 37 5.31 -12.66 16.43
N ASP A 38 5.95 -13.29 15.44
CA ASP A 38 5.27 -13.84 14.27
C ASP A 38 4.31 -14.97 14.66
N ALA A 39 4.69 -15.82 15.63
CA ALA A 39 3.80 -16.83 16.19
C ALA A 39 2.60 -16.22 16.92
N GLU A 40 2.81 -15.19 17.74
CA GLU A 40 1.70 -14.45 18.40
C GLU A 40 0.75 -13.80 17.38
N ILE A 41 1.30 -13.18 16.32
CA ILE A 41 0.49 -12.56 15.26
C ILE A 41 -0.36 -13.61 14.56
N ALA A 42 0.21 -14.78 14.23
CA ALA A 42 -0.52 -15.87 13.58
C ALA A 42 -1.65 -16.41 14.46
N GLN A 43 -1.39 -16.60 15.76
CA GLN A 43 -2.41 -17.03 16.73
C GLN A 43 -3.56 -16.02 16.85
N LEU A 44 -3.24 -14.73 16.93
CA LEU A 44 -4.25 -13.67 16.99
C LEU A 44 -5.08 -13.56 15.70
N GLN A 45 -4.49 -13.81 14.53
CA GLN A 45 -5.21 -13.82 13.24
C GLN A 45 -6.19 -14.99 13.14
N ASP A 46 -5.73 -16.20 13.48
CA ASP A 46 -6.59 -17.40 13.54
C ASP A 46 -7.74 -17.18 14.53
N TRP A 47 -7.45 -16.58 15.67
CA TRP A 47 -8.48 -16.28 16.65
C TRP A 47 -9.48 -15.22 16.18
N LEU A 48 -9.05 -14.17 15.48
CA LEU A 48 -9.96 -13.18 14.89
C LEU A 48 -10.97 -13.85 13.96
N GLN A 49 -10.49 -14.77 13.10
CA GLN A 49 -11.33 -15.52 12.17
C GLN A 49 -12.32 -16.43 12.90
N LYS A 50 -11.85 -17.16 13.92
CA LYS A 50 -12.70 -18.05 14.75
C LYS A 50 -13.70 -17.29 15.61
N THR A 51 -13.40 -16.06 16.02
CA THR A 51 -14.28 -15.25 16.87
C THR A 51 -15.61 -14.92 16.18
N VAL A 52 -15.56 -14.63 14.88
CA VAL A 52 -16.75 -14.33 14.06
C VAL A 52 -17.68 -15.53 14.02
N THR A 53 -17.15 -16.71 13.71
CA THR A 53 -17.96 -17.93 13.58
C THR A 53 -18.49 -18.40 14.93
N PHE A 54 -17.68 -18.29 15.99
CA PHE A 54 -18.01 -18.72 17.34
C PHE A 54 -19.17 -17.93 17.96
N LEU A 55 -19.14 -16.60 17.89
CA LEU A 55 -20.19 -15.77 18.49
C LEU A 55 -21.49 -15.83 17.68
N ALA A 56 -21.41 -16.02 16.35
CA ALA A 56 -22.58 -16.27 15.52
C ALA A 56 -23.27 -17.60 15.87
N THR A 57 -22.50 -18.69 16.00
CA THR A 57 -23.05 -19.99 16.42
C THR A 57 -23.63 -19.94 17.83
N LEU A 58 -23.00 -19.22 18.76
CA LEU A 58 -23.54 -18.99 20.10
C LEU A 58 -24.88 -18.24 20.08
N ASN A 59 -25.01 -17.20 19.26
CA ASN A 59 -26.29 -16.49 19.13
C ASN A 59 -27.40 -17.44 18.64
N ASP A 60 -27.11 -18.28 17.65
CA ASP A 60 -28.08 -19.26 17.13
C ASP A 60 -28.42 -20.36 18.14
N GLN A 61 -27.43 -20.94 18.81
CA GLN A 61 -27.65 -21.97 19.84
C GLN A 61 -28.48 -21.45 21.02
N THR A 62 -28.34 -20.17 21.36
CA THR A 62 -29.02 -19.56 22.51
C THR A 62 -30.43 -19.05 22.19
N ARG A 63 -30.89 -19.18 20.93
CA ARG A 63 -32.32 -19.03 20.59
C ARG A 63 -33.18 -20.13 21.23
N GLY A 64 -32.62 -21.32 21.49
CA GLY A 64 -33.34 -22.47 22.05
C GLY A 64 -33.26 -22.65 23.57
N CYS A 65 -32.17 -22.25 24.23
CA CYS A 65 -31.89 -22.62 25.64
C CYS A 65 -31.61 -21.43 26.57
N ALA A 66 -31.83 -21.64 27.87
CA ALA A 66 -31.39 -20.73 28.93
C ALA A 66 -29.87 -20.88 29.15
N VAL A 67 -29.11 -19.78 29.03
CA VAL A 67 -27.66 -19.81 29.27
C VAL A 67 -27.37 -19.37 30.70
N GLN A 68 -26.61 -20.19 31.43
CA GLN A 68 -26.07 -19.77 32.72
C GLN A 68 -24.89 -18.81 32.49
N ALA A 69 -24.98 -17.61 33.06
CA ALA A 69 -24.08 -16.48 32.80
C ALA A 69 -22.62 -16.69 33.25
N GLN A 70 -22.39 -17.56 34.24
CA GLN A 70 -21.13 -17.58 35.00
C GLN A 70 -20.10 -18.61 34.50
N SER A 71 -20.52 -19.72 33.88
CA SER A 71 -19.62 -20.84 33.59
C SER A 71 -18.81 -20.71 32.30
N HIS A 72 -19.00 -19.63 31.52
CA HIS A 72 -18.56 -19.65 30.13
C HIS A 72 -17.60 -18.54 29.70
N THR A 73 -17.31 -17.50 30.47
CA THR A 73 -16.42 -16.41 29.99
C THR A 73 -14.98 -16.89 29.75
N LEU A 74 -14.44 -17.75 30.64
CA LEU A 74 -13.06 -18.25 30.56
C LEU A 74 -12.89 -19.48 29.66
N GLN A 75 -13.93 -20.29 29.46
CA GLN A 75 -13.89 -21.44 28.51
C GLN A 75 -13.95 -21.01 27.03
N ARG A 76 -14.07 -19.70 26.75
CA ARG A 76 -14.37 -19.14 25.42
C ARG A 76 -13.22 -18.33 24.81
N ILE A 77 -12.05 -18.32 25.44
CA ILE A 77 -10.81 -17.75 24.89
C ILE A 77 -9.90 -18.95 24.53
N PRO A 78 -9.48 -19.10 23.27
CA PRO A 78 -8.61 -20.20 22.87
C PRO A 78 -7.29 -20.20 23.65
N GLN A 79 -6.71 -21.39 23.81
CA GLN A 79 -5.36 -21.53 24.34
C GLN A 79 -4.35 -20.84 23.39
N GLY A 80 -3.37 -20.13 23.96
CA GLY A 80 -2.36 -19.38 23.21
C GLY A 80 -2.66 -17.88 23.02
N VAL A 81 -3.85 -17.39 23.38
CA VAL A 81 -4.10 -15.94 23.40
C VAL A 81 -3.26 -15.28 24.51
N PRO A 82 -2.62 -14.11 24.25
CA PRO A 82 -1.87 -13.38 25.27
C PRO A 82 -2.71 -13.12 26.52
N GLU A 83 -2.16 -13.44 27.69
CA GLU A 83 -2.87 -13.40 28.98
C GLU A 83 -3.43 -12.01 29.33
N GLU A 84 -2.71 -10.96 28.98
CA GLU A 84 -3.17 -9.56 29.12
C GLU A 84 -4.44 -9.28 28.31
N LEU A 85 -4.50 -9.76 27.06
CA LEU A 85 -5.66 -9.57 26.20
C LEU A 85 -6.84 -10.44 26.66
N ALA A 86 -6.56 -11.66 27.09
CA ALA A 86 -7.56 -12.58 27.60
C ALA A 86 -8.22 -12.06 28.89
N SER A 87 -7.42 -11.59 29.84
CA SER A 87 -7.90 -11.02 31.10
C SER A 87 -8.68 -9.73 30.88
N PHE A 88 -8.21 -8.86 29.98
CA PHE A 88 -8.92 -7.63 29.60
C PHE A 88 -10.31 -7.92 29.03
N LEU A 89 -10.39 -8.80 28.03
CA LEU A 89 -11.67 -9.14 27.39
C LEU A 89 -12.62 -9.82 28.36
N THR A 90 -12.13 -10.72 29.21
CA THR A 90 -12.96 -11.35 30.24
C THR A 90 -13.62 -10.32 31.15
N ARG A 91 -12.87 -9.30 31.57
CA ARG A 91 -13.39 -8.21 32.42
C ARG A 91 -14.33 -7.28 31.67
N ALA A 92 -13.96 -6.88 30.46
CA ALA A 92 -14.77 -5.98 29.63
C ALA A 92 -16.09 -6.63 29.20
N GLU A 93 -16.07 -7.93 28.90
CA GLU A 93 -17.24 -8.65 28.38
C GLU A 93 -18.26 -9.03 29.46
N GLN A 94 -17.87 -9.03 30.73
CA GLN A 94 -18.72 -9.43 31.85
C GLN A 94 -20.06 -8.67 31.87
N GLY A 95 -20.05 -7.37 31.56
CA GLY A 95 -21.25 -6.55 31.51
C GLY A 95 -22.25 -6.95 30.43
N TRP A 96 -21.78 -7.34 29.23
CA TRP A 96 -22.67 -7.85 28.17
C TRP A 96 -23.25 -9.20 28.57
N TRP A 97 -22.44 -10.11 29.14
CA TRP A 97 -22.93 -11.42 29.58
C TRP A 97 -24.02 -11.32 30.65
N GLN A 98 -23.88 -10.39 31.61
CA GLN A 98 -24.93 -10.12 32.60
C GLN A 98 -26.23 -9.63 31.96
N LYS A 99 -26.14 -8.68 31.00
CA LYS A 99 -27.32 -8.16 30.28
C LYS A 99 -27.98 -9.24 29.43
N ILE A 100 -27.20 -10.08 28.75
CA ILE A 100 -27.69 -11.20 27.95
C ILE A 100 -28.43 -12.19 28.86
N ALA A 101 -27.84 -12.56 29.99
CA ALA A 101 -28.46 -13.49 30.94
C ALA A 101 -29.77 -12.94 31.52
N ALA A 102 -29.80 -11.67 31.92
CA ALA A 102 -31.02 -11.01 32.40
C ALA A 102 -32.12 -10.96 31.33
N SER A 103 -31.74 -10.68 30.07
CA SER A 103 -32.67 -10.66 28.93
C SER A 103 -33.20 -12.06 28.62
N GLN A 104 -32.36 -13.09 28.72
CA GLN A 104 -32.78 -14.49 28.53
C GLN A 104 -33.72 -14.97 29.65
N GLN A 105 -33.46 -14.57 30.89
CA GLN A 105 -34.35 -14.87 32.01
C GLN A 105 -35.72 -14.20 31.81
N SER A 106 -35.73 -12.95 31.35
CA SER A 106 -36.97 -12.23 31.01
C SER A 106 -37.73 -12.92 29.87
N ARG A 107 -37.02 -13.37 28.83
CA ARG A 107 -37.61 -14.13 27.71
C ARG A 107 -38.24 -15.44 28.19
N GLN A 108 -37.59 -16.14 29.13
CA GLN A 108 -38.12 -17.37 29.71
C GLN A 108 -39.42 -17.12 30.50
N ARG A 109 -39.47 -16.05 31.30
CA ARG A 109 -40.70 -15.65 32.02
C ARG A 109 -41.84 -15.33 31.05
N ILE A 110 -41.58 -14.56 29.99
CA ILE A 110 -42.58 -14.24 28.96
C ILE A 110 -43.09 -15.51 28.28
N ARG A 111 -42.23 -16.49 28.02
CA ARG A 111 -42.64 -17.78 27.45
C ARG A 111 -43.59 -18.55 28.38
N GLU A 112 -43.31 -18.54 29.69
CA GLU A 112 -44.19 -19.15 30.69
C GLU A 112 -45.52 -18.40 30.83
N ASP A 113 -45.51 -17.08 30.73
CA ASP A 113 -46.72 -16.24 30.73
C ASP A 113 -47.55 -16.47 29.45
N LEU A 114 -46.91 -16.57 28.28
CA LEU A 114 -47.56 -16.91 27.01
C LEU A 114 -48.26 -18.27 27.09
N SER A 115 -47.57 -19.29 27.60
CA SER A 115 -48.17 -20.62 27.77
C SER A 115 -49.39 -20.58 28.70
N ARG A 116 -49.35 -19.76 29.77
CA ARG A 116 -50.49 -19.55 30.67
C ARG A 116 -51.66 -18.85 29.97
N VAL A 117 -51.39 -17.79 29.20
CA VAL A 117 -52.42 -17.06 28.45
C VAL A 117 -53.03 -17.94 27.35
N GLU A 118 -52.22 -18.74 26.66
CA GLU A 118 -52.71 -19.69 25.65
C GLU A 118 -53.61 -20.77 26.25
N GLY A 119 -53.26 -21.29 27.44
CA GLY A 119 -54.12 -22.19 28.21
C GLY A 119 -55.44 -21.52 28.58
N GLY A 120 -55.40 -20.30 29.13
CA GLY A 120 -56.60 -19.52 29.47
C GLY A 120 -57.49 -19.22 28.25
N LEU A 121 -56.91 -18.90 27.10
CA LEU A 121 -57.64 -18.69 25.85
C LEU A 121 -58.35 -19.97 25.38
N ALA A 122 -57.73 -21.14 25.56
CA ALA A 122 -58.36 -22.42 25.23
C ALA A 122 -59.58 -22.70 26.13
N GLU A 123 -59.44 -22.48 27.43
CA GLU A 123 -60.54 -22.62 28.40
C GLU A 123 -61.69 -21.65 28.11
N LEU A 124 -61.40 -20.37 27.84
CA LEU A 124 -62.39 -19.36 27.50
C LEU A 124 -63.13 -19.70 26.20
N ARG A 125 -62.42 -20.17 25.16
CA ARG A 125 -63.04 -20.61 23.89
C ARG A 125 -64.00 -21.78 24.12
N GLN A 126 -63.61 -22.74 24.93
CA GLN A 126 -64.47 -23.87 25.27
C GLN A 126 -65.72 -23.41 26.03
N ALA A 127 -65.56 -22.53 27.02
CA ALA A 127 -66.67 -21.98 27.79
C ALA A 127 -67.64 -21.15 26.92
N LEU A 128 -67.12 -20.36 25.98
CA LEU A 128 -67.93 -19.60 25.03
C LEU A 128 -68.74 -20.52 24.13
N ALA A 129 -68.10 -21.53 23.52
CA ALA A 129 -68.78 -22.50 22.67
C ALA A 129 -69.92 -23.25 23.41
N GLN A 130 -69.70 -23.62 24.68
CA GLN A 130 -70.74 -24.23 25.51
C GLN A 130 -71.91 -23.26 25.78
N SER A 131 -71.61 -21.99 26.08
CA SER A 131 -72.63 -20.97 26.34
C SER A 131 -73.43 -20.62 25.08
N GLU A 132 -72.78 -20.54 23.91
CA GLU A 132 -73.42 -20.33 22.61
C GLU A 132 -74.34 -21.50 22.24
N ALA A 133 -73.90 -22.74 22.46
CA ALA A 133 -74.72 -23.93 22.24
C ALA A 133 -75.97 -23.93 23.13
N HIS A 134 -75.81 -23.59 24.41
CA HIS A 134 -76.94 -23.46 25.34
C HIS A 134 -77.92 -22.36 24.89
N ARG A 135 -77.42 -21.19 24.48
CA ARG A 135 -78.23 -20.10 23.94
C ARG A 135 -79.01 -20.54 22.69
N ALA A 136 -78.38 -21.28 21.78
CA ALA A 136 -79.02 -21.79 20.57
C ALA A 136 -80.16 -22.77 20.88
N GLU A 137 -79.97 -23.65 21.87
CA GLU A 137 -81.00 -24.57 22.33
C GLU A 137 -82.19 -23.84 22.97
N LEU A 138 -81.93 -22.84 23.83
CA LEU A 138 -82.99 -22.01 24.41
C LEU A 138 -83.80 -21.28 23.33
N GLN A 139 -83.13 -20.73 22.31
CA GLN A 139 -83.80 -20.07 21.18
C GLN A 139 -84.68 -21.03 20.39
N LYS A 140 -84.24 -22.28 20.21
CA LYS A 140 -85.04 -23.32 19.55
C LYS A 140 -86.29 -23.66 20.37
N GLN A 141 -86.15 -23.87 21.67
CA GLN A 141 -87.28 -24.16 22.58
C GLN A 141 -88.30 -23.01 22.61
N LEU A 142 -87.83 -21.76 22.69
CA LEU A 142 -88.69 -20.57 22.57
C LEU A 142 -89.44 -20.54 21.24
N GLY A 143 -88.79 -20.90 20.12
CA GLY A 143 -89.43 -20.99 18.81
C GLY A 143 -90.52 -22.07 18.72
N GLU A 144 -90.32 -23.23 19.37
CA GLU A 144 -91.32 -24.29 19.46
C GLU A 144 -92.52 -23.89 20.31
N LEU A 145 -92.28 -23.26 21.47
CA LEU A 145 -93.33 -22.75 22.34
C LEU A 145 -94.12 -21.62 21.69
N ALA A 146 -93.47 -20.71 20.97
CA ALA A 146 -94.14 -19.63 20.23
C ALA A 146 -95.11 -20.18 19.16
N ARG A 147 -94.69 -21.22 18.43
CA ARG A 147 -95.58 -21.91 17.46
C ARG A 147 -96.78 -22.54 18.16
N ARG A 148 -96.55 -23.21 19.30
CA ARG A 148 -97.62 -23.84 20.10
C ARG A 148 -98.58 -22.79 20.66
N GLN A 149 -98.06 -21.67 21.17
CA GLN A 149 -98.85 -20.54 21.64
C GLN A 149 -99.73 -19.95 20.52
N SER A 150 -99.19 -19.72 19.32
CA SER A 150 -99.98 -19.25 18.17
C SER A 150 -101.11 -20.22 17.84
N SER A 151 -100.82 -21.53 17.76
CA SER A 151 -101.82 -22.55 17.44
C SER A 151 -102.95 -22.64 18.47
N LEU A 152 -102.63 -22.53 19.77
CA LEU A 152 -103.62 -22.54 20.85
C LEU A 152 -104.43 -21.24 20.87
N THR A 153 -103.78 -20.09 20.62
CA THR A 153 -104.45 -18.80 20.54
C THR A 153 -105.46 -18.78 19.39
N GLU A 154 -105.06 -19.28 18.21
CA GLU A 154 -105.95 -19.44 17.04
C GLU A 154 -107.11 -20.41 17.34
N ALA A 155 -106.85 -21.53 18.01
CA ALA A 155 -107.87 -22.50 18.38
C ALA A 155 -108.89 -21.92 19.39
N ILE A 156 -108.41 -21.15 20.37
CA ILE A 156 -109.24 -20.44 21.34
C ILE A 156 -110.08 -19.37 20.64
N ALA A 157 -109.46 -18.53 19.79
CA ALA A 157 -110.18 -17.50 19.05
C ALA A 157 -111.24 -18.10 18.11
N TRP A 158 -110.94 -19.23 17.47
CA TRP A 158 -111.90 -20.01 16.70
C TRP A 158 -113.09 -20.46 17.56
N TYR A 159 -112.85 -21.03 18.74
CA TYR A 159 -113.90 -21.45 19.67
C TYR A 159 -114.76 -20.26 20.14
N ASP A 160 -114.12 -19.17 20.56
CA ASP A 160 -114.80 -17.98 21.10
C ASP A 160 -115.63 -17.24 20.02
N SER A 161 -115.26 -17.35 18.74
CA SER A 161 -116.01 -16.77 17.61
C SER A 161 -117.32 -17.49 17.29
N ILE A 162 -117.49 -18.70 17.80
CA ILE A 162 -118.62 -19.60 17.51
C ILE A 162 -119.56 -19.65 18.72
N ARG A 163 -120.87 -19.63 18.46
CA ARG A 163 -121.90 -19.88 19.49
C ARG A 163 -122.59 -21.22 19.20
N GLU A 164 -122.43 -22.21 20.10
CA GLU A 164 -123.06 -23.54 19.94
C GLU A 164 -124.57 -23.49 19.65
N PRO A 165 -125.37 -22.62 20.32
CA PRO A 165 -126.80 -22.54 20.04
C PRO A 165 -127.09 -22.13 18.61
N ASP A 166 -126.29 -21.21 18.05
CA ASP A 166 -126.47 -20.73 16.67
C ASP A 166 -126.10 -21.81 15.67
N LEU A 167 -125.04 -22.59 15.91
CA LEU A 167 -124.68 -23.75 15.08
C LEU A 167 -125.74 -24.85 15.14
N SER A 168 -126.24 -25.17 16.34
CA SER A 168 -127.26 -26.19 16.53
C SER A 168 -128.59 -25.79 15.88
N ARG A 169 -128.93 -24.50 15.94
CA ARG A 169 -130.11 -23.93 15.28
C ARG A 169 -129.96 -23.95 13.77
N GLN A 170 -128.80 -23.53 13.24
CA GLN A 170 -128.49 -23.64 11.80
C GLN A 170 -128.54 -25.09 11.31
N LEU A 171 -128.02 -26.05 12.09
CA LEU A 171 -128.08 -27.47 11.75
C LEU A 171 -129.52 -27.98 11.74
N ALA A 172 -130.33 -27.62 12.76
CA ALA A 172 -131.75 -27.97 12.82
C ALA A 172 -132.55 -27.36 11.66
N ASP A 173 -132.31 -26.09 11.36
CA ASP A 173 -132.94 -25.38 10.23
C ASP A 173 -132.56 -26.04 8.91
N THR A 174 -131.27 -26.33 8.69
CA THR A 174 -130.77 -27.00 7.48
C THR A 174 -131.31 -28.43 7.35
N ARG A 175 -131.47 -29.16 8.47
CA ARG A 175 -132.15 -30.48 8.50
C ARG A 175 -133.61 -30.36 8.09
N SER A 176 -134.35 -29.43 8.69
CA SER A 176 -135.74 -29.19 8.33
C SER A 176 -135.92 -28.77 6.86
N GLN A 177 -135.00 -27.98 6.31
CA GLN A 177 -135.00 -27.60 4.90
C GLN A 177 -134.69 -28.80 3.99
N SER A 178 -133.72 -29.63 4.37
CA SER A 178 -133.42 -30.87 3.64
C SER A 178 -134.60 -31.84 3.67
N ASP A 179 -135.29 -31.99 4.81
CA ASP A 179 -136.46 -32.86 4.94
C ASP A 179 -137.63 -32.35 4.08
N ARG A 180 -137.88 -31.03 4.10
CA ARG A 180 -138.89 -30.39 3.23
C ARG A 180 -138.57 -30.57 1.75
N LEU A 181 -137.33 -30.27 1.34
CA LEU A 181 -136.91 -30.44 -0.05
C LEU A 181 -136.90 -31.91 -0.48
N SER A 182 -136.60 -32.84 0.44
CA SER A 182 -136.70 -34.28 0.18
C SER A 182 -138.15 -34.70 -0.05
N ALA A 183 -139.09 -34.16 0.73
CA ALA A 183 -140.52 -34.42 0.55
C ALA A 183 -141.05 -33.79 -0.75
N GLU A 184 -140.64 -32.56 -1.09
CA GLU A 184 -140.95 -31.93 -2.38
C GLU A 184 -140.37 -32.70 -3.55
N TRP A 185 -139.12 -33.16 -3.45
CA TRP A 185 -138.47 -33.98 -4.46
C TRP A 185 -139.20 -35.32 -4.65
N ALA A 186 -139.60 -35.98 -3.55
CA ALA A 186 -140.39 -37.21 -3.60
C ALA A 186 -141.78 -36.98 -4.24
N ALA A 187 -142.42 -35.85 -3.95
CA ALA A 187 -143.70 -35.47 -4.57
C ALA A 187 -143.54 -35.15 -6.06
N LEU A 188 -142.47 -34.45 -6.46
CA LEU A 188 -142.13 -34.20 -7.86
C LEU A 188 -141.87 -35.51 -8.61
N GLN A 189 -141.12 -36.43 -8.00
CA GLN A 189 -140.87 -37.77 -8.53
C GLN A 189 -142.16 -38.57 -8.73
N ALA A 190 -143.07 -38.54 -7.73
CA ALA A 190 -144.37 -39.20 -7.85
C ALA A 190 -145.25 -38.57 -8.96
N GLU A 191 -145.23 -37.25 -9.11
CA GLU A 191 -145.98 -36.54 -10.15
C GLU A 191 -145.38 -36.79 -11.55
N ILE A 192 -144.06 -36.79 -11.69
CA ILE A 192 -143.35 -37.18 -12.92
C ILE A 192 -143.73 -38.62 -13.28
N ALA A 193 -143.71 -39.56 -12.33
CA ALA A 193 -144.09 -40.96 -12.57
C ALA A 193 -145.57 -41.10 -12.98
N ARG A 194 -146.47 -40.33 -12.36
CA ARG A 194 -147.89 -40.28 -12.73
C ARG A 194 -148.07 -39.72 -14.15
N LEU A 195 -147.42 -38.61 -14.48
CA LEU A 195 -147.49 -38.00 -15.80
C LEU A 195 -146.86 -38.88 -16.88
N GLN A 196 -145.79 -39.62 -16.56
CA GLN A 196 -145.23 -40.66 -17.42
C GLN A 196 -146.26 -41.78 -17.66
N GLN A 197 -146.94 -42.24 -16.61
CA GLN A 197 -148.01 -43.24 -16.75
C GLN A 197 -149.18 -42.71 -17.59
N GLU A 198 -149.66 -41.50 -17.33
CA GLU A 198 -150.70 -40.82 -18.13
C GLU A 198 -150.25 -40.64 -19.60
N LEU A 199 -148.98 -40.29 -19.83
CA LEU A 199 -148.40 -40.22 -21.16
C LEU A 199 -148.37 -41.59 -21.84
N THR A 200 -147.94 -42.66 -21.17
CA THR A 200 -147.94 -44.01 -21.76
C THR A 200 -149.36 -44.47 -22.10
N GLU A 201 -150.35 -44.12 -21.27
CA GLU A 201 -151.74 -44.48 -21.53
C GLU A 201 -152.34 -43.63 -22.67
N LEU A 202 -152.05 -42.34 -22.73
CA LEU A 202 -152.37 -41.48 -23.86
C LEU A 202 -151.67 -41.92 -25.14
N GLU A 203 -150.43 -42.41 -25.06
CA GLU A 203 -149.70 -42.96 -26.20
C GLU A 203 -150.36 -44.24 -26.72
N LYS A 204 -150.85 -45.13 -25.84
CA LYS A 204 -151.68 -46.27 -26.26
C LYS A 204 -152.98 -45.82 -26.94
N GLN A 205 -153.65 -44.79 -26.40
CA GLN A 205 -154.89 -44.24 -26.98
C GLN A 205 -154.65 -43.57 -28.34
N ILE A 206 -153.52 -42.88 -28.51
CA ILE A 206 -153.09 -42.27 -29.78
C ILE A 206 -152.59 -43.36 -30.77
N GLY A 207 -152.05 -44.46 -30.24
CA GLY A 207 -151.33 -45.54 -30.93
C GLY A 207 -152.18 -46.63 -31.61
N SER A 208 -153.44 -46.34 -31.97
CA SER A 208 -154.21 -47.14 -32.92
C SER A 208 -153.96 -46.63 -34.35
N LEU A 209 -152.83 -47.07 -34.92
CA LEU A 209 -152.31 -46.62 -36.23
C LEU A 209 -152.68 -47.59 -37.37
N TRP A 210 -153.97 -47.83 -37.59
CA TRP A 210 -154.48 -48.43 -38.84
C TRP A 210 -155.79 -47.77 -39.32
N ASN A 211 -155.91 -46.42 -39.23
CA ASN A 211 -157.00 -45.71 -39.92
C ASN A 211 -156.66 -44.26 -40.34
N PRO A 212 -156.52 -43.95 -41.64
CA PRO A 212 -156.09 -42.64 -42.17
C PRO A 212 -157.12 -41.49 -42.02
N LEU A 213 -158.37 -41.79 -41.65
CA LEU A 213 -159.37 -40.75 -41.31
C LEU A 213 -159.17 -40.16 -39.90
N ASN A 214 -158.33 -40.77 -39.06
CA ASN A 214 -158.04 -40.30 -37.70
C ASN A 214 -157.17 -39.03 -37.65
N TRP A 215 -156.59 -38.60 -38.77
CA TRP A 215 -155.72 -37.41 -38.82
C TRP A 215 -156.49 -36.07 -38.84
N LEU A 216 -157.77 -36.09 -39.22
CA LEU A 216 -158.66 -34.91 -39.33
C LEU A 216 -159.80 -34.91 -38.29
N ASN A 217 -159.75 -35.79 -37.28
CA ASN A 217 -160.71 -35.83 -36.18
C ASN A 217 -160.28 -34.86 -35.06
N SER A 218 -161.18 -33.95 -34.66
CA SER A 218 -160.93 -32.99 -33.57
C SER A 218 -160.49 -33.68 -32.27
N GLN A 219 -161.02 -34.87 -31.98
CA GLN A 219 -160.63 -35.65 -30.80
C GLN A 219 -159.17 -36.12 -30.84
N GLN A 220 -158.63 -36.50 -32.01
CA GLN A 220 -157.23 -36.91 -32.14
C GLN A 220 -156.26 -35.72 -32.05
N SER A 221 -156.62 -34.55 -32.59
CA SER A 221 -155.82 -33.33 -32.42
C SER A 221 -155.74 -32.95 -30.95
N GLU A 222 -156.89 -33.01 -30.24
CA GLU A 222 -156.98 -32.69 -28.83
C GLU A 222 -156.14 -33.65 -27.96
N LEU A 223 -156.12 -34.96 -28.29
CA LEU A 223 -155.24 -35.94 -27.63
C LEU A 223 -153.74 -35.66 -27.89
N ARG A 224 -153.35 -35.27 -29.11
CA ARG A 224 -151.95 -34.89 -29.43
C ARG A 224 -151.53 -33.60 -28.77
N ASP A 225 -152.43 -32.62 -28.68
CA ASP A 225 -152.20 -31.37 -27.96
C ASP A 225 -152.09 -31.61 -26.47
N ARG A 226 -152.92 -32.51 -25.91
CA ARG A 226 -152.81 -32.97 -24.53
C ARG A 226 -151.50 -33.69 -24.27
N ARG A 227 -151.05 -34.58 -25.18
CA ARG A 227 -149.72 -35.22 -25.11
C ARG A 227 -148.58 -34.19 -25.15
N ARG A 228 -148.63 -33.22 -26.07
CA ARG A 228 -147.63 -32.13 -26.13
C ARG A 228 -147.64 -31.27 -24.86
N GLY A 229 -148.82 -31.01 -24.31
CA GLY A 229 -149.00 -30.32 -23.03
C GLY A 229 -148.34 -31.08 -21.88
N LEU A 230 -148.64 -32.37 -21.76
CA LEU A 230 -148.07 -33.25 -20.74
C LEU A 230 -146.56 -33.44 -20.90
N GLN A 231 -146.04 -33.58 -22.12
CA GLN A 231 -144.58 -33.64 -22.38
C GLN A 231 -143.87 -32.35 -21.95
N LYS A 232 -144.47 -31.18 -22.22
CA LYS A 232 -143.94 -29.89 -21.73
C LYS A 232 -144.01 -29.79 -20.21
N GLN A 233 -145.07 -30.29 -19.59
CA GLN A 233 -145.19 -30.35 -18.13
C GLN A 233 -144.14 -31.29 -17.53
N LEU A 234 -143.92 -32.46 -18.15
CA LEU A 234 -142.90 -33.43 -17.75
C LEU A 234 -141.50 -32.82 -17.77
N GLY A 235 -141.08 -32.22 -18.90
CA GLY A 235 -139.74 -31.61 -18.99
C GLY A 235 -139.54 -30.43 -18.02
N ARG A 236 -140.60 -29.69 -17.70
CA ARG A 236 -140.56 -28.65 -16.64
C ARG A 236 -140.39 -29.26 -15.25
N LEU A 237 -141.10 -30.35 -14.96
CA LEU A 237 -141.00 -31.04 -13.68
C LEU A 237 -139.66 -31.76 -13.52
N GLU A 238 -139.13 -32.42 -14.57
CA GLU A 238 -137.79 -33.02 -14.58
C GLU A 238 -136.69 -31.99 -14.32
N SER A 239 -136.79 -30.80 -14.93
CA SER A 239 -135.86 -29.69 -14.66
C SER A 239 -135.97 -29.17 -13.22
N ALA A 240 -137.19 -29.12 -12.67
CA ALA A 240 -137.43 -28.74 -11.28
C ALA A 240 -136.88 -29.81 -10.30
N GLU A 241 -137.04 -31.08 -10.64
CA GLU A 241 -136.56 -32.23 -9.89
C GLU A 241 -135.03 -32.25 -9.78
N GLU A 242 -134.33 -32.07 -10.90
CA GLU A 242 -132.87 -31.95 -10.95
C GLU A 242 -132.37 -30.72 -10.16
N SER A 243 -133.08 -29.59 -10.24
CA SER A 243 -132.76 -28.40 -9.45
C SER A 243 -132.90 -28.67 -7.94
N ARG A 244 -133.99 -29.33 -7.53
CA ARG A 244 -134.24 -29.73 -6.13
C ARG A 244 -133.22 -30.74 -5.63
N ARG A 245 -132.81 -31.70 -6.46
CA ARG A 245 -131.73 -32.65 -6.15
C ARG A 245 -130.40 -31.95 -5.83
N ARG A 246 -129.97 -31.01 -6.68
CA ARG A 246 -128.72 -30.24 -6.44
C ARG A 246 -128.78 -29.41 -5.17
N GLN A 247 -129.93 -28.80 -4.88
CA GLN A 247 -130.14 -28.07 -3.62
C GLN A 247 -130.04 -29.02 -2.41
N LEU A 248 -130.60 -30.22 -2.51
CA LEU A 248 -130.54 -31.23 -1.46
C LEU A 248 -129.10 -31.73 -1.22
N GLU A 249 -128.32 -31.98 -2.28
CA GLU A 249 -126.89 -32.34 -2.18
C GLU A 249 -126.07 -31.22 -1.52
N ALA A 250 -126.32 -29.95 -1.86
CA ALA A 250 -125.67 -28.81 -1.23
C ALA A 250 -126.01 -28.69 0.27
N LEU A 251 -127.28 -28.89 0.65
CA LEU A 251 -127.68 -28.88 2.06
C LEU A 251 -127.11 -30.06 2.84
N ARG A 252 -127.04 -31.26 2.25
CA ARG A 252 -126.39 -32.42 2.87
C ARG A 252 -124.91 -32.18 3.14
N LYS A 253 -124.18 -31.59 2.19
CA LYS A 253 -122.79 -31.19 2.39
C LYS A 253 -122.68 -30.17 3.53
N ARG A 254 -123.56 -29.17 3.54
CA ARG A 254 -123.60 -28.15 4.61
C ARG A 254 -123.91 -28.76 5.98
N GLN A 255 -124.80 -29.76 6.05
CA GLN A 255 -125.07 -30.50 7.28
C GLN A 255 -123.84 -31.25 7.76
N ALA A 256 -123.13 -31.98 6.87
CA ALA A 256 -121.91 -32.69 7.23
C ALA A 256 -120.83 -31.74 7.76
N ASP A 257 -120.62 -30.59 7.11
CA ASP A 257 -119.66 -29.56 7.55
C ASP A 257 -120.06 -28.96 8.91
N LEU A 258 -121.35 -28.68 9.13
CA LEU A 258 -121.88 -28.18 10.40
C LEU A 258 -121.79 -29.23 11.52
N GLU A 259 -122.10 -30.50 11.23
CA GLU A 259 -121.97 -31.62 12.18
C GLU A 259 -120.52 -31.80 12.61
N GLN A 260 -119.58 -31.77 11.67
CA GLN A 260 -118.15 -31.83 11.98
C GLN A 260 -117.71 -30.63 12.84
N THR A 261 -118.21 -29.43 12.54
CA THR A 261 -117.91 -28.21 13.32
C THR A 261 -118.47 -28.30 14.74
N VAL A 262 -119.70 -28.79 14.91
CA VAL A 262 -120.34 -28.99 16.22
C VAL A 262 -119.60 -30.07 17.02
N GLN A 263 -119.21 -31.18 16.39
CA GLN A 263 -118.41 -32.21 17.04
C GLN A 263 -117.06 -31.66 17.52
N ARG A 264 -116.35 -30.90 16.66
CA ARG A 264 -115.10 -30.23 17.03
C ARG A 264 -115.29 -29.21 18.16
N TYR A 265 -116.39 -28.45 18.17
CA TYR A 265 -116.70 -27.50 19.24
C TYR A 265 -116.96 -28.22 20.56
N ARG A 266 -117.72 -29.32 20.54
CA ARG A 266 -118.05 -30.10 21.74
C ARG A 266 -116.85 -30.86 22.33
N SER A 267 -115.93 -31.31 21.49
CA SER A 267 -114.72 -32.00 21.94
C SER A 267 -113.59 -31.05 22.37
N PHE A 268 -113.68 -29.76 22.03
CA PHE A 268 -112.66 -28.78 22.40
C PHE A 268 -112.85 -28.28 23.84
N ASP A 269 -111.88 -28.58 24.71
CA ASP A 269 -111.83 -28.06 26.06
C ASP A 269 -111.14 -26.69 26.10
N ARG A 270 -111.96 -25.64 26.06
CA ARG A 270 -111.49 -24.25 26.15
C ARG A 270 -110.81 -23.92 27.48
N GLY A 271 -111.18 -24.59 28.58
CA GLY A 271 -110.57 -24.39 29.89
C GLY A 271 -109.14 -24.96 29.92
N ALA A 272 -108.99 -26.20 29.46
CA ALA A 272 -107.69 -26.85 29.34
C ALA A 272 -106.74 -26.09 28.40
N ALA A 273 -107.22 -25.64 27.23
CA ALA A 273 -106.41 -24.89 26.27
C ALA A 273 -105.89 -23.55 26.84
N ALA A 274 -106.69 -22.82 27.62
CA ALA A 274 -106.20 -21.58 28.27
C ALA A 274 -105.26 -21.84 29.44
N ALA A 275 -105.50 -22.90 30.22
CA ALA A 275 -104.56 -23.31 31.25
C ALA A 275 -103.20 -23.68 30.64
N GLU A 276 -103.20 -24.38 29.51
CA GLU A 276 -102.00 -24.70 28.75
C GLU A 276 -101.31 -23.45 28.20
N LEU A 277 -102.07 -22.50 27.63
CA LEU A 277 -101.54 -21.22 27.16
C LEU A 277 -100.89 -20.41 28.29
N SER A 278 -101.50 -20.37 29.47
CA SER A 278 -100.93 -19.71 30.65
C SER A 278 -99.65 -20.40 31.13
N ARG A 279 -99.57 -21.74 31.08
CA ARG A 279 -98.34 -22.48 31.41
C ARG A 279 -97.24 -22.23 30.38
N ILE A 280 -97.58 -22.22 29.10
CA ILE A 280 -96.65 -21.89 28.02
C ILE A 280 -96.12 -20.46 28.19
N GLN A 281 -96.98 -19.49 28.55
CA GLN A 281 -96.54 -18.12 28.79
C GLN A 281 -95.53 -18.03 29.95
N GLN A 282 -95.80 -18.69 31.07
CA GLN A 282 -94.85 -18.74 32.20
C GLN A 282 -93.52 -19.37 31.81
N GLU A 283 -93.55 -20.42 31.00
CA GLU A 283 -92.35 -21.10 30.51
C GLU A 283 -91.58 -20.26 29.49
N VAL A 284 -92.27 -19.52 28.62
CA VAL A 284 -91.66 -18.54 27.70
C VAL A 284 -90.96 -17.44 28.50
N ASP A 285 -91.60 -16.89 29.53
CA ASP A 285 -90.99 -15.85 30.37
C ASP A 285 -89.73 -16.38 31.08
N ARG A 286 -89.78 -17.61 31.62
CA ARG A 286 -88.65 -18.30 32.27
C ARG A 286 -87.49 -18.50 31.29
N LEU A 287 -87.75 -19.11 30.14
CA LEU A 287 -86.73 -19.41 29.13
C LEU A 287 -86.17 -18.13 28.49
N THR A 288 -86.97 -17.07 28.38
CA THR A 288 -86.50 -15.75 27.93
C THR A 288 -85.51 -15.15 28.93
N GLY A 289 -85.78 -15.25 30.23
CA GLY A 289 -84.85 -14.85 31.28
C GLY A 289 -83.52 -15.62 31.21
N GLU A 290 -83.59 -16.95 31.02
CA GLU A 290 -82.40 -17.80 30.88
C GLU A 290 -81.59 -17.46 29.61
N ALA A 291 -82.26 -17.17 28.50
CA ALA A 291 -81.62 -16.78 27.25
C ALA A 291 -80.85 -15.45 27.39
N LEU A 292 -81.43 -14.47 28.10
CA LEU A 292 -80.77 -13.19 28.40
C LEU A 292 -79.51 -13.38 29.26
N VAL A 293 -79.57 -14.26 30.28
CA VAL A 293 -78.40 -14.59 31.11
C VAL A 293 -77.32 -15.29 30.28
N ALA A 294 -77.69 -16.25 29.43
CA ALA A 294 -76.76 -16.94 28.53
C ALA A 294 -76.12 -15.97 27.53
N GLU A 295 -76.88 -15.00 26.99
CA GLU A 295 -76.37 -13.96 26.10
C GLU A 295 -75.39 -13.02 26.81
N ALA A 296 -75.73 -12.55 28.02
CA ALA A 296 -74.83 -11.74 28.84
C ALA A 296 -73.52 -12.49 29.15
N ARG A 297 -73.62 -13.80 29.45
CA ARG A 297 -72.45 -14.66 29.64
C ARG A 297 -71.58 -14.73 28.39
N CYS A 298 -72.17 -14.92 27.20
CA CYS A 298 -71.41 -14.93 25.94
C CYS A 298 -70.65 -13.61 25.75
N ARG A 299 -71.31 -12.46 25.95
CA ARG A 299 -70.65 -11.13 25.84
C ARG A 299 -69.47 -10.98 26.80
N THR A 300 -69.63 -11.38 28.07
CA THR A 300 -68.52 -11.30 29.05
C THR A 300 -67.35 -12.22 28.70
N LEU A 301 -67.62 -13.39 28.11
CA LEU A 301 -66.60 -14.33 27.67
C LEU A 301 -65.88 -13.82 26.40
N GLU A 302 -66.61 -13.22 25.45
CA GLU A 302 -66.05 -12.56 24.27
C GLU A 302 -65.12 -11.41 24.66
N GLU A 303 -65.53 -10.55 25.61
CA GLU A 303 -64.70 -9.47 26.15
C GLU A 303 -63.43 -10.01 26.83
N SER A 304 -63.57 -11.06 27.65
CA SER A 304 -62.43 -11.71 28.32
C SER A 304 -61.46 -12.32 27.30
N LEU A 305 -61.98 -12.93 26.23
CA LEU A 305 -61.20 -13.51 25.15
C LEU A 305 -60.47 -12.45 24.34
N ALA A 306 -61.10 -11.31 24.06
CA ALA A 306 -60.47 -10.16 23.43
C ALA A 306 -59.31 -9.61 24.29
N ASN A 307 -59.53 -9.45 25.60
CA ASN A 307 -58.51 -8.98 26.53
C ASN A 307 -57.31 -9.93 26.63
N GLN A 308 -57.54 -11.23 26.76
CA GLN A 308 -56.44 -12.21 26.78
C GLN A 308 -55.72 -12.31 25.42
N THR A 309 -56.42 -12.15 24.31
CA THR A 309 -55.80 -12.10 22.97
C THR A 309 -54.88 -10.89 22.85
N ALA A 310 -55.32 -9.72 23.32
CA ALA A 310 -54.49 -8.52 23.35
C ALA A 310 -53.26 -8.68 24.27
N GLN A 311 -53.41 -9.34 25.42
CA GLN A 311 -52.31 -9.66 26.32
C GLN A 311 -51.29 -10.60 25.65
N ARG A 312 -51.75 -11.68 24.99
CA ARG A 312 -50.90 -12.58 24.20
C ARG A 312 -50.09 -11.80 23.17
N ASP A 313 -50.75 -10.94 22.40
CA ASP A 313 -50.09 -10.18 21.34
C ASP A 313 -49.06 -9.18 21.91
N SER A 314 -49.30 -8.62 23.10
CA SER A 314 -48.31 -7.81 23.81
C SER A 314 -47.08 -8.63 24.21
N LEU A 315 -47.29 -9.80 24.81
CA LEU A 315 -46.20 -10.70 25.21
C LEU A 315 -45.38 -11.19 24.00
N ILE A 316 -46.02 -11.48 22.86
CA ILE A 316 -45.32 -11.81 21.62
C ILE A 316 -44.43 -10.65 21.16
N ARG A 317 -44.94 -9.41 21.18
CA ARG A 317 -44.13 -8.22 20.82
C ARG A 317 -42.93 -8.04 21.76
N GLU A 318 -43.14 -8.21 23.06
CA GLU A 318 -42.06 -8.14 24.05
C GLU A 318 -41.03 -9.26 23.86
N GLN A 319 -41.45 -10.49 23.53
CA GLN A 319 -40.55 -11.58 23.21
C GLN A 319 -39.66 -11.25 22.00
N VAL A 320 -40.25 -10.76 20.91
CA VAL A 320 -39.51 -10.37 19.70
C VAL A 320 -38.54 -9.23 20.00
N ALA A 321 -38.94 -8.26 20.82
CA ALA A 321 -38.07 -7.16 21.25
C ALA A 321 -36.86 -7.66 22.08
N LEU A 322 -37.09 -8.62 22.99
CA LEU A 322 -36.00 -9.25 23.75
C LEU A 322 -35.05 -10.06 22.86
N GLU A 323 -35.58 -10.80 21.88
CA GLU A 323 -34.76 -11.55 20.91
C GLU A 323 -33.88 -10.62 20.09
N SER A 324 -34.45 -9.50 19.60
CA SER A 324 -33.70 -8.45 18.93
C SER A 324 -32.63 -7.84 19.85
N ARG A 325 -32.97 -7.56 21.12
CA ARG A 325 -32.03 -6.99 22.10
C ARG A 325 -30.88 -7.93 22.41
N ILE A 326 -31.15 -9.23 22.59
CA ILE A 326 -30.11 -10.25 22.79
C ILE A 326 -29.19 -10.32 21.57
N GLY A 327 -29.75 -10.35 20.36
CA GLY A 327 -28.97 -10.31 19.13
C GLY A 327 -28.07 -9.07 19.03
N ALA A 328 -28.59 -7.89 19.37
CA ALA A 328 -27.82 -6.65 19.40
C ALA A 328 -26.68 -6.68 20.42
N LEU A 329 -26.91 -7.21 21.64
CA LEU A 329 -25.86 -7.35 22.66
C LEU A 329 -24.73 -8.29 22.21
N TYR A 330 -25.05 -9.39 21.51
CA TYR A 330 -24.04 -10.25 20.91
C TYR A 330 -23.22 -9.54 19.84
N GLN A 331 -23.85 -8.71 19.00
CA GLN A 331 -23.17 -7.93 17.97
C GLN A 331 -22.26 -6.84 18.56
N GLU A 332 -22.73 -6.10 19.58
CA GLU A 332 -21.93 -5.12 20.31
C GLU A 332 -20.66 -5.77 20.90
N MET A 333 -20.82 -6.94 21.54
CA MET A 333 -19.71 -7.67 22.13
C MET A 333 -18.75 -8.23 21.07
N LEU A 334 -19.26 -8.78 19.96
CA LEU A 334 -18.45 -9.23 18.83
C LEU A 334 -17.62 -8.08 18.26
N GLY A 335 -18.24 -6.93 18.01
CA GLY A 335 -17.56 -5.74 17.51
C GLY A 335 -16.48 -5.25 18.48
N HIS A 336 -16.78 -5.18 19.78
CA HIS A 336 -15.78 -4.84 20.80
C HIS A 336 -14.60 -5.81 20.77
N ARG A 337 -14.85 -7.12 20.70
CA ARG A 337 -13.80 -8.14 20.67
C ARG A 337 -12.94 -8.04 19.41
N GLN A 338 -13.55 -7.88 18.24
CA GLN A 338 -12.83 -7.68 16.97
C GLN A 338 -11.90 -6.47 17.04
N ILE A 339 -12.42 -5.31 17.46
CA ILE A 339 -11.64 -4.07 17.60
C ILE A 339 -10.43 -4.30 18.53
N ARG A 340 -10.62 -5.00 19.65
CA ARG A 340 -9.53 -5.28 20.60
C ARG A 340 -8.47 -6.23 20.03
N ILE A 341 -8.88 -7.26 19.30
CA ILE A 341 -7.96 -8.17 18.63
C ILE A 341 -7.18 -7.44 17.54
N GLU A 342 -7.85 -6.60 16.74
CA GLU A 342 -7.22 -5.79 15.71
C GLU A 342 -6.23 -4.79 16.31
N GLN A 343 -6.58 -4.10 17.40
CA GLN A 343 -5.64 -3.23 18.13
C GLN A 343 -4.40 -3.99 18.60
N ALA A 344 -4.58 -5.20 19.17
CA ALA A 344 -3.47 -6.05 19.57
C ALA A 344 -2.61 -6.44 18.35
N LEU A 345 -3.21 -6.90 17.25
CA LEU A 345 -2.52 -7.23 16.01
C LEU A 345 -1.71 -6.06 15.46
N THR A 346 -2.29 -4.86 15.45
CA THR A 346 -1.64 -3.64 14.96
C THR A 346 -0.41 -3.34 15.81
N SER A 347 -0.57 -3.32 17.14
CA SER A 347 0.54 -3.12 18.09
C SER A 347 1.67 -4.16 17.92
N ARG A 348 1.34 -5.45 17.70
CA ARG A 348 2.36 -6.49 17.44
C ARG A 348 3.04 -6.30 16.08
N ARG A 349 2.29 -5.94 15.04
CA ARG A 349 2.85 -5.63 13.71
C ARG A 349 3.82 -4.45 13.76
N ASP A 350 3.45 -3.38 14.47
CA ASP A 350 4.31 -2.22 14.66
C ASP A 350 5.60 -2.62 15.40
N LYS A 351 5.48 -3.37 16.50
CA LYS A 351 6.64 -3.89 17.23
C LYS A 351 7.53 -4.79 16.36
N ARG A 352 6.94 -5.67 15.54
CA ARG A 352 7.65 -6.50 14.57
C ARG A 352 8.42 -5.64 13.56
N THR A 353 7.79 -4.59 13.00
CA THR A 353 8.47 -3.69 12.04
C THR A 353 9.65 -2.95 12.70
N ALA A 354 9.49 -2.49 13.93
CA ALA A 354 10.57 -1.84 14.68
C ALA A 354 11.73 -2.80 14.97
N LEU A 355 11.45 -4.04 15.38
CA LEU A 355 12.50 -5.05 15.62
C LEU A 355 13.17 -5.50 14.32
N ALA A 356 12.43 -5.62 13.22
CA ALA A 356 12.99 -5.93 11.90
C ALA A 356 13.93 -4.82 11.42
N ALA A 357 13.59 -3.55 11.65
CA ALA A 357 14.48 -2.42 11.36
C ALA A 357 15.77 -2.47 12.21
N GLN A 358 15.66 -2.79 13.51
CA GLN A 358 16.84 -2.99 14.37
C GLN A 358 17.71 -4.16 13.88
N LEU A 359 17.10 -5.25 13.43
CA LEU A 359 17.82 -6.41 12.89
C LEU A 359 18.61 -6.01 11.63
N GLN A 360 17.96 -5.31 10.70
CA GLN A 360 18.60 -4.81 9.49
C GLN A 360 19.75 -3.83 9.80
N GLN A 361 19.57 -2.97 10.81
CA GLN A 361 20.64 -2.07 11.27
C GLN A 361 21.84 -2.86 11.81
N ALA A 362 21.61 -3.84 12.68
CA ALA A 362 22.66 -4.70 13.22
C ALA A 362 23.39 -5.50 12.11
N GLU A 363 22.64 -5.99 11.12
CA GLU A 363 23.19 -6.66 9.94
C GLU A 363 24.09 -5.74 9.12
N SER A 364 23.61 -4.55 8.77
CA SER A 364 24.39 -3.58 8.01
C SER A 364 25.68 -3.19 8.75
N ARG A 365 25.61 -3.05 10.08
CA ARG A 365 26.75 -2.74 10.92
C ARG A 365 27.76 -3.89 10.95
N SER A 366 27.30 -5.13 11.14
CA SER A 366 28.17 -6.31 11.09
C SER A 366 28.89 -6.45 9.74
N GLN A 367 28.20 -6.17 8.62
CA GLN A 367 28.79 -6.22 7.30
C GLN A 367 29.85 -5.14 7.10
N GLN A 368 29.59 -3.93 7.59
CA GLN A 368 30.56 -2.83 7.55
C GLN A 368 31.82 -3.17 8.36
N ILE A 369 31.65 -3.72 9.56
CA ILE A 369 32.77 -4.15 10.41
C ILE A 369 33.56 -5.26 9.72
N ARG A 370 32.89 -6.29 9.18
CA ARG A 370 33.54 -7.39 8.44
C ARG A 370 34.38 -6.88 7.27
N ARG A 371 33.84 -5.98 6.44
CA ARG A 371 34.59 -5.35 5.33
C ARG A 371 35.82 -4.57 5.81
N THR A 372 35.70 -3.91 6.97
CA THR A 372 36.80 -3.14 7.57
C THR A 372 37.90 -4.08 8.08
N LEU A 373 37.52 -5.17 8.77
CA LEU A 373 38.45 -6.20 9.24
C LEU A 373 39.12 -6.95 8.08
N GLU A 374 38.37 -7.32 7.04
CA GLU A 374 38.91 -7.91 5.80
C GLU A 374 39.98 -7.02 5.18
N ARG A 375 39.70 -5.71 5.03
CA ARG A 375 40.69 -4.74 4.53
C ARG A 375 41.89 -4.62 5.46
N TYR A 376 41.68 -4.62 6.78
CA TYR A 376 42.75 -4.52 7.77
C TYR A 376 43.69 -5.72 7.69
N TYR A 377 43.15 -6.94 7.70
CA TYR A 377 43.95 -8.17 7.65
C TYR A 377 44.63 -8.41 6.29
N ALA A 378 44.05 -7.91 5.20
CA ALA A 378 44.68 -7.97 3.88
C ALA A 378 45.76 -6.89 3.66
N PHE A 379 45.85 -5.87 4.52
CA PHE A 379 46.80 -4.77 4.36
C PHE A 379 48.18 -5.13 4.91
N ASP A 380 49.15 -5.26 4.01
CA ASP A 380 50.56 -5.45 4.37
C ASP A 380 51.24 -4.10 4.65
N ARG A 381 51.39 -3.81 5.95
CA ARG A 381 52.00 -2.59 6.47
C ARG A 381 53.47 -2.46 6.07
N ASP A 382 54.23 -3.55 6.09
CA ASP A 382 55.67 -3.51 5.89
C ASP A 382 55.98 -3.28 4.41
N THR A 383 55.25 -3.94 3.53
CA THR A 383 55.34 -3.70 2.08
C THR A 383 54.95 -2.26 1.72
N CYS A 384 53.88 -1.71 2.31
CA CYS A 384 53.49 -0.32 2.06
C CYS A 384 54.53 0.70 2.56
N ARG A 385 55.13 0.44 3.73
CA ARG A 385 56.18 1.29 4.31
C ARG A 385 57.45 1.27 3.48
N ALA A 386 57.93 0.09 3.08
CA ALA A 386 59.11 -0.05 2.25
C ALA A 386 58.94 0.67 0.89
N ALA A 387 57.76 0.55 0.28
CA ALA A 387 57.45 1.26 -0.95
C ALA A 387 57.42 2.79 -0.77
N LEU A 388 56.90 3.29 0.37
CA LEU A 388 56.91 4.71 0.70
C LEU A 388 58.34 5.24 0.90
N GLU A 389 59.17 4.54 1.67
CA GLU A 389 60.57 4.90 1.91
C GLU A 389 61.36 4.93 0.60
N GLN A 390 61.17 3.95 -0.28
CA GLN A 390 61.78 3.92 -1.60
C GLN A 390 61.38 5.15 -2.43
N LYS A 391 60.10 5.54 -2.41
CA LYS A 391 59.61 6.72 -3.14
C LYS A 391 60.15 8.01 -2.55
N GLU A 392 60.25 8.11 -1.23
CA GLU A 392 60.84 9.26 -0.55
C GLU A 392 62.33 9.43 -0.87
N GLN A 393 63.09 8.33 -0.92
CA GLN A 393 64.49 8.33 -1.38
C GLN A 393 64.61 8.77 -2.84
N GLN A 394 63.73 8.30 -3.73
CA GLN A 394 63.69 8.73 -5.13
C GLN A 394 63.44 10.24 -5.26
N ILE A 395 62.49 10.78 -4.49
CA ILE A 395 62.19 12.22 -4.45
C ILE A 395 63.40 13.02 -3.95
N ALA A 396 64.05 12.56 -2.88
CA ALA A 396 65.22 13.23 -2.32
C ALA A 396 66.38 13.31 -3.34
N ALA A 397 66.67 12.20 -4.04
CA ALA A 397 67.71 12.16 -5.07
C ALA A 397 67.42 13.09 -6.26
N LEU A 398 66.15 13.10 -6.74
CA LEU A 398 65.74 13.98 -7.84
C LEU A 398 65.84 15.46 -7.45
N ASN A 399 65.46 15.82 -6.22
CA ASN A 399 65.56 17.20 -5.74
C ASN A 399 67.01 17.68 -5.63
N GLN A 400 67.94 16.82 -5.16
CA GLN A 400 69.36 17.15 -5.12
C GLN A 400 69.93 17.41 -6.54
N ARG A 401 69.56 16.56 -7.51
CA ARG A 401 69.94 16.76 -8.91
C ARG A 401 69.40 18.07 -9.47
N LEU A 402 68.14 18.40 -9.19
CA LEU A 402 67.51 19.64 -9.64
C LEU A 402 68.22 20.87 -9.08
N GLN A 403 68.50 20.89 -7.77
CA GLN A 403 69.22 21.99 -7.12
C GLN A 403 70.62 22.21 -7.70
N ARG A 404 71.34 21.12 -8.05
CA ARG A 404 72.64 21.20 -8.72
C ARG A 404 72.54 21.84 -10.11
N LEU A 405 71.59 21.39 -10.93
CA LEU A 405 71.39 21.91 -12.28
C LEU A 405 70.97 23.39 -12.26
N GLU A 406 70.10 23.78 -11.34
CA GLU A 406 69.73 25.20 -11.13
C GLU A 406 70.96 26.06 -10.78
N GLY A 407 71.82 25.57 -9.89
CA GLY A 407 73.06 26.25 -9.54
C GLY A 407 74.03 26.41 -10.71
N LEU A 408 74.12 25.39 -11.59
CA LEU A 408 74.94 25.46 -12.81
C LEU A 408 74.40 26.50 -13.78
N ILE A 409 73.10 26.46 -14.08
CA ILE A 409 72.44 27.40 -14.99
C ILE A 409 72.65 28.84 -14.50
N CYS A 410 72.40 29.12 -13.22
CA CYS A 410 72.56 30.47 -12.66
C CYS A 410 73.98 31.02 -12.83
N ARG A 411 75.01 30.18 -12.64
CA ARG A 411 76.42 30.60 -12.81
C ARG A 411 76.74 30.87 -14.27
N SER A 412 76.37 29.96 -15.16
CA SER A 412 76.61 30.11 -16.59
C SER A 412 75.89 31.33 -17.15
N ASP A 413 74.65 31.61 -16.73
CA ASP A 413 73.93 32.81 -17.13
C ASP A 413 74.60 34.09 -16.62
N ALA A 414 75.10 34.10 -15.39
CA ALA A 414 75.83 35.24 -14.84
C ALA A 414 77.13 35.54 -15.60
N GLU A 415 77.84 34.51 -16.08
CA GLU A 415 79.04 34.67 -16.91
C GLU A 415 78.71 35.08 -18.36
N LEU A 416 77.63 34.53 -18.92
CA LEU A 416 77.22 34.79 -20.30
C LEU A 416 76.57 36.16 -20.49
N ALA A 417 75.85 36.67 -19.49
CA ALA A 417 75.14 37.96 -19.57
C ALA A 417 76.02 39.14 -20.05
N PRO A 418 77.14 39.49 -19.38
CA PRO A 418 77.97 40.62 -19.80
C PRO A 418 78.66 40.38 -21.16
N LEU A 419 78.97 39.12 -21.49
CA LEU A 419 79.57 38.76 -22.78
C LEU A 419 78.57 38.91 -23.92
N ARG A 420 77.30 38.49 -23.70
CA ARG A 420 76.21 38.62 -24.66
C ARG A 420 75.85 40.09 -24.87
N GLU A 421 75.82 40.91 -23.81
CA GLU A 421 75.67 42.37 -23.92
C GLU A 421 76.80 42.96 -24.77
N LYS A 422 78.06 42.64 -24.46
CA LYS A 422 79.20 43.17 -25.22
C LYS A 422 79.21 42.71 -26.67
N ALA A 423 78.83 41.46 -26.94
CA ALA A 423 78.69 40.95 -28.30
C ALA A 423 77.60 41.70 -29.09
N ASN A 424 76.49 42.05 -28.43
CA ASN A 424 75.42 42.83 -29.04
C ASN A 424 75.87 44.27 -29.32
N GLU A 425 76.56 44.94 -28.40
CA GLU A 425 77.14 46.27 -28.61
C GLU A 425 78.07 46.28 -29.84
N LEU A 426 79.06 45.39 -29.87
CA LEU A 426 80.01 45.30 -30.98
C LEU A 426 79.31 44.96 -32.31
N LYS A 427 78.26 44.15 -32.29
CA LYS A 427 77.45 43.83 -33.47
C LYS A 427 76.67 45.05 -33.96
N GLN A 428 76.09 45.84 -33.06
CA GLN A 428 75.41 47.09 -33.41
C GLN A 428 76.39 48.10 -34.00
N GLU A 429 77.52 48.33 -33.34
CA GLU A 429 78.59 49.21 -33.83
C GLU A 429 79.11 48.78 -35.20
N LEU A 430 79.36 47.48 -35.39
CA LEU A 430 79.79 46.93 -36.67
C LEU A 430 78.73 47.19 -37.76
N SER A 431 77.46 46.92 -37.47
CA SER A 431 76.37 47.15 -38.43
C SER A 431 76.18 48.63 -38.78
N SER A 432 76.43 49.54 -37.82
CA SER A 432 76.40 50.98 -38.08
C SER A 432 77.57 51.41 -38.96
N ALA A 433 78.79 50.94 -38.67
CA ALA A 433 79.96 51.24 -39.48
C ALA A 433 79.86 50.66 -40.90
N GLU A 434 79.25 49.48 -41.05
CA GLU A 434 78.98 48.85 -42.37
C GLU A 434 77.95 49.64 -43.17
N ARG A 435 76.88 50.16 -42.53
CA ARG A 435 75.91 51.05 -43.19
C ARG A 435 76.53 52.38 -43.60
N ASP A 436 77.28 53.02 -42.70
CA ASP A 436 78.01 54.26 -42.98
C ASP A 436 78.99 54.06 -44.14
N LEU A 437 79.71 52.93 -44.17
CA LEU A 437 80.63 52.60 -45.24
C LEU A 437 79.91 52.46 -46.60
N GLU A 438 78.76 51.79 -46.62
CA GLU A 438 77.97 51.62 -47.85
C GLU A 438 77.44 52.96 -48.37
N GLN A 439 76.91 53.80 -47.47
CA GLN A 439 76.47 55.15 -47.81
C GLN A 439 77.63 56.02 -48.34
N ALA A 440 78.79 55.96 -47.68
CA ALA A 440 79.98 56.70 -48.12
C ALA A 440 80.51 56.19 -49.48
N ARG A 441 80.45 54.88 -49.75
CA ARG A 441 80.79 54.31 -51.06
C ARG A 441 79.84 54.77 -52.16
N ASN A 442 78.54 54.83 -51.86
CA ASN A 442 77.55 55.37 -52.80
C ASN A 442 77.82 56.85 -53.12
N LEU A 443 78.14 57.67 -52.10
CA LEU A 443 78.54 59.06 -52.30
C LEU A 443 79.82 59.19 -53.13
N GLU A 444 80.84 58.34 -52.89
CA GLU A 444 82.08 58.32 -53.69
C GLU A 444 81.81 57.94 -55.15
N GLU A 445 80.92 56.97 -55.40
CA GLU A 445 80.53 56.55 -56.76
C GLU A 445 79.72 57.64 -57.48
N ARG A 446 78.79 58.31 -56.77
CA ARG A 446 78.08 59.51 -57.25
C ARG A 446 79.05 60.65 -57.53
N LEU A 447 80.08 60.83 -56.70
CA LEU A 447 81.12 61.85 -56.89
C LEU A 447 81.94 61.58 -58.16
N ALA A 448 82.30 60.31 -58.39
CA ALA A 448 83.05 59.88 -59.57
C ALA A 448 82.26 60.06 -60.88
N SER A 449 80.94 59.86 -60.83
CA SER A 449 80.03 59.96 -61.98
C SER A 449 79.40 61.36 -62.18
N ALA A 450 79.63 62.31 -61.27
CA ALA A 450 79.05 63.65 -61.35
C ALA A 450 79.56 64.46 -62.56
N ALA A 451 78.62 64.89 -63.42
CA ALA A 451 78.88 65.53 -64.70
C ALA A 451 79.45 66.95 -64.64
N ASN A 452 79.30 67.66 -63.51
CA ASN A 452 79.78 69.04 -63.35
C ASN A 452 80.16 69.40 -61.89
N ALA A 453 80.84 70.53 -61.73
CA ALA A 453 81.36 70.99 -60.43
C ALA A 453 80.27 71.26 -59.39
N PHE A 454 79.07 71.66 -59.82
CA PHE A 454 77.94 71.91 -58.94
C PHE A 454 77.45 70.62 -58.25
N TYR A 455 77.24 69.54 -59.00
CA TYR A 455 76.83 68.25 -58.41
C TYR A 455 77.89 67.66 -57.48
N ARG A 456 79.19 67.85 -57.78
CA ARG A 456 80.28 67.42 -56.87
C ARG A 456 80.24 68.19 -55.53
N LEU A 457 79.98 69.50 -55.56
CA LEU A 457 79.83 70.30 -54.35
C LEU A 457 78.62 69.83 -53.52
N GLN A 458 77.50 69.52 -54.16
CA GLN A 458 76.30 69.02 -53.48
C GLN A 458 76.56 67.66 -52.79
N ILE A 459 77.32 66.76 -53.43
CA ILE A 459 77.68 65.46 -52.84
C ILE A 459 78.65 65.63 -51.66
N HIS A 460 79.62 66.55 -51.76
CA HIS A 460 80.49 66.89 -50.61
C HIS A 460 79.68 67.49 -49.45
N GLN A 461 78.68 68.34 -49.72
CA GLN A 461 77.78 68.87 -48.68
C GLN A 461 76.89 67.78 -48.07
N GLU A 462 76.41 66.82 -48.86
CA GLU A 462 75.63 65.67 -48.39
C GLU A 462 76.49 64.75 -47.49
N CYS A 463 77.75 64.52 -47.86
CA CYS A 463 78.70 63.77 -47.03
C CYS A 463 79.02 64.50 -45.71
N GLU A 464 79.23 65.82 -45.75
CA GLU A 464 79.43 66.65 -44.57
C GLU A 464 78.19 66.63 -43.66
N ALA A 465 76.98 66.70 -44.22
CA ALA A 465 75.73 66.64 -43.45
C ALA A 465 75.49 65.27 -42.80
N ALA A 466 75.83 64.17 -43.49
CA ALA A 466 75.62 62.82 -42.98
C ALA A 466 76.70 62.37 -41.98
N PHE A 467 77.97 62.77 -42.19
CA PHE A 467 79.12 62.22 -41.46
C PHE A 467 80.03 63.27 -40.82
N GLY A 468 79.82 64.56 -41.05
CA GLY A 468 80.66 65.65 -40.52
C GLY A 468 82.03 65.80 -41.19
N ASP A 469 82.25 65.14 -42.35
CA ASP A 469 83.42 65.33 -43.22
C ASP A 469 82.93 65.25 -44.68
N GLY A 470 83.21 66.29 -45.46
CA GLY A 470 82.79 66.41 -46.84
C GLY A 470 83.48 65.43 -47.78
N SER A 471 84.53 64.72 -47.37
CA SER A 471 85.25 63.74 -48.19
C SER A 471 84.75 62.30 -47.96
N PRO A 472 83.98 61.70 -48.90
CA PRO A 472 83.49 60.32 -48.74
C PRO A 472 84.64 59.32 -48.61
N ARG A 473 85.76 59.55 -49.30
CA ARG A 473 86.99 58.73 -49.20
C ARG A 473 87.59 58.67 -47.79
N ASN A 474 87.52 59.75 -47.01
CA ASN A 474 87.99 59.75 -45.61
C ASN A 474 87.09 58.90 -44.73
N ILE A 475 85.77 59.00 -44.91
CA ILE A 475 84.77 58.21 -44.18
C ILE A 475 84.92 56.72 -44.51
N ILE A 476 85.11 56.37 -45.79
CA ILE A 476 85.40 54.99 -46.22
C ILE A 476 86.61 54.43 -45.46
N ARG A 477 87.74 55.16 -45.45
CA ARG A 477 88.96 54.72 -44.77
C ARG A 477 88.77 54.56 -43.26
N ASP A 478 88.07 55.49 -42.61
CA ASP A 478 87.78 55.42 -41.17
C ASP A 478 86.90 54.22 -40.83
N ARG A 479 85.79 54.04 -41.56
CA ARG A 479 84.84 52.93 -41.33
C ARG A 479 85.44 51.57 -41.67
N GLU A 480 86.24 51.45 -42.73
CA GLU A 480 86.98 50.22 -43.04
C GLU A 480 87.95 49.85 -41.91
N ARG A 481 88.66 50.83 -41.34
CA ARG A 481 89.53 50.61 -40.18
C ARG A 481 88.72 50.15 -38.96
N LYS A 482 87.59 50.80 -38.67
CA LYS A 482 86.71 50.45 -37.54
C LYS A 482 86.13 49.04 -37.70
N ILE A 483 85.65 48.67 -38.89
CA ILE A 483 85.15 47.33 -39.21
C ILE A 483 86.25 46.27 -39.05
N SER A 484 87.45 46.54 -39.56
CA SER A 484 88.61 45.64 -39.43
C SER A 484 89.02 45.40 -37.97
N GLN A 485 88.81 46.38 -37.09
CA GLN A 485 89.06 46.25 -35.64
C GLN A 485 87.92 45.53 -34.90
N LEU A 486 86.66 45.84 -35.22
CA LEU A 486 85.49 45.28 -34.53
C LEU A 486 85.25 43.80 -34.87
N ARG A 487 85.49 43.37 -36.12
CA ARG A 487 85.24 41.98 -36.55
C ARG A 487 86.04 40.94 -35.74
N PRO A 488 87.37 41.08 -35.56
CA PRO A 488 88.14 40.16 -34.72
C PRO A 488 87.72 40.18 -33.24
N GLN A 489 87.33 41.34 -32.71
CA GLN A 489 86.87 41.46 -31.32
C GLN A 489 85.54 40.72 -31.12
N LEU A 490 84.58 40.91 -32.02
CA LEU A 490 83.30 40.20 -31.99
C LEU A 490 83.46 38.69 -32.16
N LYS A 491 84.38 38.25 -33.04
CA LYS A 491 84.73 36.82 -33.19
C LYS A 491 85.25 36.23 -31.88
N LYS A 492 86.21 36.89 -31.23
CA LYS A 492 86.77 36.44 -29.94
C LYS A 492 85.72 36.33 -28.83
N ILE A 493 84.79 37.28 -28.74
CA ILE A 493 83.71 37.23 -27.73
C ILE A 493 82.72 36.10 -28.04
N ARG A 494 82.32 35.90 -29.30
CA ARG A 494 81.43 34.78 -29.67
C ARG A 494 82.07 33.43 -29.41
N GLU A 495 83.34 33.26 -29.76
CA GLU A 495 84.09 32.05 -29.43
C GLU A 495 84.21 31.83 -27.91
N ARG A 496 84.19 32.89 -27.10
CA ARG A 496 84.17 32.78 -25.64
C ARG A 496 82.79 32.38 -25.12
N ILE A 497 81.72 32.96 -25.66
CA ILE A 497 80.32 32.58 -25.34
C ILE A 497 80.10 31.09 -25.65
N GLN A 498 80.45 30.66 -26.86
CA GLN A 498 80.28 29.26 -27.27
C GLN A 498 81.04 28.30 -26.34
N ARG A 499 82.28 28.63 -25.97
CA ARG A 499 83.06 27.82 -25.03
C ARG A 499 82.41 27.68 -23.66
N ILE A 500 81.76 28.73 -23.15
CA ILE A 500 81.04 28.68 -21.86
C ILE A 500 79.76 27.84 -21.99
N GLU A 501 79.03 27.97 -23.10
CA GLU A 501 77.83 27.17 -23.38
C GLU A 501 78.15 25.68 -23.53
N ASP A 502 79.18 25.34 -24.32
CA ASP A 502 79.65 23.97 -24.50
C ASP A 502 80.12 23.36 -23.16
N SER A 503 80.85 24.15 -22.36
CA SER A 503 81.27 23.73 -21.02
C SER A 503 80.08 23.53 -20.08
N CYS A 504 79.03 24.35 -20.17
CA CYS A 504 77.84 24.20 -19.34
C CYS A 504 77.08 22.91 -19.67
N LEU A 505 76.93 22.59 -20.96
CA LEU A 505 76.26 21.36 -21.41
C LEU A 505 77.00 20.11 -20.92
N LEU A 506 78.33 20.10 -21.06
CA LEU A 506 79.17 19.01 -20.57
C LEU A 506 79.06 18.84 -19.04
N MET A 507 79.10 19.95 -18.28
CA MET A 507 79.01 19.90 -16.82
C MET A 507 77.62 19.51 -16.30
N ALA A 508 76.55 19.75 -17.07
CA ALA A 508 75.18 19.34 -16.71
C ALA A 508 75.00 17.82 -16.72
N GLU A 509 75.70 17.15 -17.63
CA GLU A 509 75.69 15.69 -17.78
C GLU A 509 76.64 14.98 -16.80
N MET A 510 77.50 15.71 -16.10
CA MET A 510 78.44 15.12 -15.15
C MET A 510 77.71 14.51 -13.95
N GLU A 511 78.01 13.24 -13.64
CA GLU A 511 77.51 12.53 -12.46
C GLU A 511 78.65 11.90 -11.63
N TYR A 512 79.82 11.69 -12.26
CA TYR A 512 80.97 11.01 -11.65
C TYR A 512 82.26 11.83 -11.82
N ILE A 513 83.05 11.96 -10.76
CA ILE A 513 84.34 12.67 -10.77
C ILE A 513 85.45 11.73 -10.33
N VAL A 514 86.48 11.60 -11.16
CA VAL A 514 87.71 10.87 -10.86
C VAL A 514 88.81 11.88 -10.55
N ILE A 515 89.30 11.89 -9.32
CA ILE A 515 90.28 12.84 -8.83
C ILE A 515 91.67 12.22 -8.90
N ASP A 516 92.57 12.95 -9.54
CA ASP A 516 94.00 12.74 -9.42
C ASP A 516 94.47 13.23 -8.04
N GLY A 517 94.61 12.25 -7.14
CA GLY A 517 94.92 12.50 -5.74
C GLY A 517 96.30 13.08 -5.54
N ASN A 518 97.30 12.61 -6.30
CA ASN A 518 98.66 13.14 -6.21
C ASN A 518 98.69 14.61 -6.61
N ASN A 519 98.02 14.97 -7.71
CA ASN A 519 98.02 16.34 -8.20
C ASN A 519 97.36 17.33 -7.24
N CYS A 520 96.31 16.91 -6.53
CA CYS A 520 95.63 17.77 -5.55
C CYS A 520 96.39 17.93 -4.20
N CYS A 521 97.51 17.23 -4.00
CA CYS A 521 98.32 17.31 -2.78
C CYS A 521 99.47 18.32 -2.86
N TYR A 522 99.61 19.04 -3.97
CA TYR A 522 100.68 20.02 -4.18
C TYR A 522 100.11 21.41 -4.45
N GLN A 523 100.77 22.43 -3.91
CA GLN A 523 100.57 23.84 -4.26
C GLN A 523 101.89 24.37 -4.84
N GLY A 524 101.98 24.46 -6.16
CA GLY A 524 103.27 24.70 -6.81
C GLY A 524 104.22 23.53 -6.55
N ASP A 525 105.41 23.81 -6.02
CA ASP A 525 106.38 22.79 -5.62
C ASP A 525 106.21 22.32 -4.16
N ASP A 526 105.33 22.99 -3.39
CA ASP A 526 105.13 22.71 -1.98
C ASP A 526 104.08 21.61 -1.77
N PHE A 527 104.44 20.59 -0.99
CA PHE A 527 103.54 19.50 -0.64
C PHE A 527 102.66 19.90 0.55
N ILE A 528 101.34 19.96 0.31
CA ILE A 528 100.32 20.36 1.31
C ILE A 528 99.58 19.16 1.92
N GLY A 529 99.97 17.95 1.53
CA GLY A 529 99.33 16.70 1.94
C GLY A 529 97.85 16.63 1.53
N LEU A 530 97.06 15.89 2.31
CA LEU A 530 95.64 15.65 2.00
C LEU A 530 94.71 16.81 2.37
N ALA A 531 95.23 17.97 2.78
CA ALA A 531 94.43 19.05 3.36
C ALA A 531 93.37 19.59 2.38
N ALA A 532 93.75 19.82 1.11
CA ALA A 532 92.84 20.28 0.07
C ALA A 532 91.78 19.22 -0.28
N LEU A 533 92.19 17.95 -0.47
CA LEU A 533 91.27 16.85 -0.77
C LEU A 533 90.26 16.59 0.35
N ARG A 534 90.68 16.68 1.62
CA ARG A 534 89.80 16.54 2.80
C ARG A 534 88.70 17.60 2.84
N ALA A 535 88.96 18.79 2.30
CA ALA A 535 87.96 19.84 2.21
C ALA A 535 87.09 19.70 0.95
N LEU A 536 87.67 19.25 -0.17
CA LEU A 536 86.97 19.13 -1.46
C LEU A 536 86.01 17.93 -1.51
N VAL A 537 86.45 16.74 -1.10
CA VAL A 537 85.68 15.50 -1.24
C VAL A 537 84.29 15.59 -0.59
N PRO A 538 84.13 16.09 0.65
CA PRO A 538 82.80 16.24 1.26
C PRO A 538 81.88 17.19 0.49
N GLU A 539 82.42 18.26 -0.09
CA GLU A 539 81.62 19.22 -0.86
C GLU A 539 81.17 18.63 -2.20
N LEU A 540 82.00 17.82 -2.86
CA LEU A 540 81.61 17.07 -4.06
C LEU A 540 80.51 16.04 -3.77
N LEU A 541 80.63 15.29 -2.68
CA LEU A 541 79.61 14.32 -2.26
C LEU A 541 78.30 15.02 -1.88
N LYS A 542 78.37 16.19 -1.21
CA LYS A 542 77.20 17.00 -0.85
C LYS A 542 76.44 17.52 -2.07
N GLN A 543 77.15 17.79 -3.18
CA GLN A 543 76.53 18.14 -4.45
C GLN A 543 75.99 16.93 -5.23
N GLY A 544 76.10 15.72 -4.66
CA GLY A 544 75.51 14.49 -5.21
C GLY A 544 76.39 13.79 -6.25
N PHE A 545 77.67 14.14 -6.36
CA PHE A 545 78.59 13.46 -7.27
C PHE A 545 79.03 12.12 -6.70
N ARG A 546 79.18 11.13 -7.58
CA ARG A 546 80.03 9.98 -7.29
C ARG A 546 81.48 10.46 -7.37
N VAL A 547 82.34 10.03 -6.44
CA VAL A 547 83.73 10.49 -6.40
C VAL A 547 84.68 9.29 -6.30
N ALA A 548 85.69 9.27 -7.16
CA ALA A 548 86.86 8.43 -7.05
C ALA A 548 88.09 9.28 -6.76
N VAL A 549 89.00 8.78 -5.91
CA VAL A 549 90.31 9.41 -5.68
C VAL A 549 91.38 8.35 -5.93
N ILE A 550 92.28 8.62 -6.86
CA ILE A 550 93.35 7.71 -7.28
C ILE A 550 94.69 8.36 -6.97
N PHE A 551 95.56 7.61 -6.30
CA PHE A 551 96.94 8.04 -6.01
C PHE A 551 97.96 7.12 -6.68
N ASP A 552 99.15 7.66 -6.94
CA ASP A 552 100.34 6.87 -7.22
C ASP A 552 100.87 6.21 -5.93
N SER A 553 101.54 5.07 -6.08
CA SER A 553 102.33 4.39 -5.05
C SER A 553 103.24 5.29 -4.21
N SER A 554 103.75 6.38 -4.80
CA SER A 554 104.65 7.33 -4.13
C SER A 554 104.00 8.11 -2.99
N ILE A 555 102.67 8.19 -2.91
CA ILE A 555 102.00 9.03 -1.90
C ILE A 555 102.18 8.50 -0.47
N CYS A 556 102.25 7.18 -0.28
CA CYS A 556 102.30 6.57 1.06
C CYS A 556 103.62 6.91 1.79
N PRO A 557 104.80 6.73 1.17
CA PRO A 557 106.06 7.18 1.76
C PRO A 557 106.09 8.67 2.08
N ILE A 558 105.54 9.53 1.21
CA ILE A 558 105.58 10.99 1.37
C ILE A 558 104.70 11.46 2.53
N LEU A 559 103.54 10.83 2.70
CA LEU A 559 102.64 11.13 3.82
C LEU A 559 103.03 10.43 5.13
N GLU A 560 103.98 9.49 5.11
CA GLU A 560 104.27 8.56 6.21
C GLU A 560 103.03 7.78 6.69
N LEU A 561 102.09 7.51 5.78
CA LEU A 561 100.83 6.83 6.06
C LEU A 561 100.67 5.58 5.19
N ASN A 562 99.94 4.59 5.69
CA ASN A 562 99.51 3.46 4.87
C ASN A 562 98.21 3.75 4.12
N ALA A 563 97.89 2.95 3.09
CA ALA A 563 96.71 3.13 2.25
C ALA A 563 95.39 3.21 3.04
N ALA A 564 95.25 2.43 4.12
CA ALA A 564 94.06 2.45 4.96
C ALA A 564 93.92 3.76 5.77
N ALA A 565 95.03 4.32 6.26
CA ALA A 565 95.05 5.59 6.97
C ALA A 565 94.75 6.77 6.03
N VAL A 566 95.27 6.74 4.79
CA VAL A 566 94.94 7.73 3.76
C VAL A 566 93.44 7.70 3.43
N LYS A 567 92.86 6.52 3.18
CA LYS A 567 91.42 6.36 2.95
C LYS A 567 90.59 6.91 4.11
N LYS A 568 90.98 6.59 5.35
CA LYS A 568 90.29 7.06 6.56
C LYS A 568 90.30 8.59 6.68
N GLN A 569 91.37 9.26 6.23
CA GLN A 569 91.43 10.73 6.25
C GLN A 569 90.52 11.39 5.20
N LEU A 570 90.30 10.75 4.06
CA LEU A 570 89.42 11.26 2.98
C LEU A 570 87.93 10.98 3.22
N GLY A 571 87.61 10.07 4.14
CA GLY A 571 86.24 9.73 4.54
C GLY A 571 85.64 8.56 3.75
N ASP A 572 84.45 8.13 4.18
CA ASP A 572 83.69 7.07 3.54
C ASP A 572 82.79 7.61 2.41
N GLY A 573 82.35 6.74 1.50
CA GLY A 573 81.47 7.11 0.38
C GLY A 573 82.19 7.47 -0.92
N ILE A 574 83.51 7.32 -0.97
CA ILE A 574 84.32 7.44 -2.20
C ILE A 574 84.87 6.10 -2.67
N ILE A 575 85.15 6.03 -3.97
CA ILE A 575 86.02 4.99 -4.55
C ILE A 575 87.46 5.45 -4.30
N PHE A 576 88.26 4.63 -3.63
CA PHE A 576 89.64 4.97 -3.27
C PHE A 576 90.59 3.89 -3.78
N HIS A 577 91.65 4.31 -4.47
CA HIS A 577 92.66 3.39 -5.00
C HIS A 577 94.06 4.00 -4.98
N ILE A 578 95.07 3.19 -4.65
CA ILE A 578 96.49 3.54 -4.81
C ILE A 578 97.07 2.55 -5.82
N VAL A 579 97.62 3.07 -6.91
CA VAL A 579 98.17 2.29 -8.01
C VAL A 579 99.49 1.62 -7.58
N PRO A 580 99.77 0.36 -7.99
CA PRO A 580 101.03 -0.32 -7.69
C PRO A 580 102.25 0.39 -8.32
N SER A 581 103.44 0.25 -7.72
CA SER A 581 104.68 0.96 -8.09
C SER A 581 105.27 0.68 -9.48
N ARG A 582 104.59 -0.11 -10.32
CA ARG A 582 104.98 -0.38 -11.72
C ARG A 582 103.90 0.02 -12.73
N GLN A 583 102.82 0.63 -12.27
CA GLN A 583 101.69 1.07 -13.09
C GLN A 583 101.49 2.56 -12.91
N SER A 584 101.08 3.24 -13.98
CA SER A 584 100.85 4.69 -13.97
C SER A 584 99.50 5.02 -13.32
N ALA A 585 99.49 5.98 -12.40
CA ALA A 585 98.26 6.54 -11.86
C ALA A 585 97.40 7.17 -12.97
N ASP A 586 98.03 7.81 -13.94
CA ASP A 586 97.38 8.49 -15.06
C ASP A 586 96.59 7.51 -15.95
N GLU A 587 97.17 6.35 -16.26
CA GLU A 587 96.51 5.31 -17.04
C GLU A 587 95.25 4.79 -16.31
N THR A 588 95.34 4.63 -14.99
CA THR A 588 94.23 4.15 -14.15
C THR A 588 93.11 5.20 -14.03
N ILE A 589 93.47 6.48 -13.89
CA ILE A 589 92.54 7.60 -13.86
C ILE A 589 91.75 7.69 -15.16
N LEU A 590 92.46 7.65 -16.30
CA LEU A 590 91.84 7.73 -17.61
C LEU A 590 91.01 6.49 -17.93
N ALA A 591 91.47 5.28 -17.57
CA ALA A 591 90.70 4.05 -17.75
C ALA A 591 89.38 4.05 -16.98
N LEU A 592 89.38 4.55 -15.74
CA LEU A 592 88.18 4.59 -14.90
C LEU A 592 87.11 5.56 -15.44
N ALA A 593 87.53 6.62 -16.12
CA ALA A 593 86.63 7.62 -16.69
C ALA A 593 86.29 7.38 -18.18
N LYS A 594 87.01 6.49 -18.88
CA LYS A 594 86.88 6.31 -20.34
C LYS A 594 85.51 5.81 -20.77
N ASP A 595 84.97 4.81 -20.07
CA ASP A 595 83.75 4.08 -20.48
C ASP A 595 82.45 4.75 -20.03
N ASP A 596 82.53 5.70 -19.09
CA ASP A 596 81.38 6.45 -18.58
C ASP A 596 81.40 7.88 -19.17
N PRO A 597 80.47 8.24 -20.08
CA PRO A 597 80.40 9.57 -20.66
C PRO A 597 80.09 10.68 -19.63
N HIS A 598 79.52 10.31 -18.48
CA HIS A 598 79.21 11.22 -17.38
C HIS A 598 80.34 11.35 -16.35
N ALA A 599 81.51 10.74 -16.62
CA ALA A 599 82.70 10.78 -15.78
C ALA A 599 83.70 11.86 -16.23
N PHE A 600 84.17 12.69 -15.29
CA PHE A 600 85.13 13.75 -15.53
C PHE A 600 86.35 13.60 -14.63
N VAL A 601 87.53 14.00 -15.11
CA VAL A 601 88.78 13.88 -14.35
C VAL A 601 89.19 15.22 -13.77
N LEU A 602 89.41 15.30 -12.46
CA LEU A 602 89.96 16.47 -11.77
C LEU A 602 91.48 16.32 -11.62
N SER A 603 92.24 17.08 -12.40
CA SER A 603 93.71 17.16 -12.33
C SER A 603 94.16 18.48 -12.96
N ASN A 604 95.35 18.96 -12.65
CA ASN A 604 96.04 20.04 -13.40
C ASN A 604 96.97 19.52 -14.50
N ASP A 605 97.18 18.21 -14.59
CA ASP A 605 97.93 17.59 -15.69
C ASP A 605 97.12 17.54 -16.99
N ARG A 606 97.75 17.91 -18.11
CA ARG A 606 97.16 17.82 -19.45
C ARG A 606 97.13 16.41 -20.02
N PHE A 607 97.80 15.45 -19.39
CA PHE A 607 97.91 14.08 -19.87
C PHE A 607 98.35 14.06 -21.34
N THR A 608 99.35 14.88 -21.69
CA THR A 608 99.81 15.05 -23.08
C THR A 608 100.35 13.78 -23.70
N GLU A 609 100.70 12.81 -22.86
CA GLU A 609 101.19 11.49 -23.24
C GLU A 609 100.05 10.54 -23.68
N TYR A 610 98.79 10.90 -23.42
CA TYR A 610 97.60 10.10 -23.74
C TYR A 610 96.59 10.87 -24.63
N PRO A 611 96.99 11.41 -25.80
CA PRO A 611 96.11 12.19 -26.68
C PRO A 611 94.94 11.37 -27.27
N GLU A 612 95.05 10.05 -27.28
CA GLU A 612 94.02 9.11 -27.74
C GLU A 612 92.89 8.87 -26.73
N SER A 613 93.05 9.31 -25.48
CA SER A 613 92.04 9.10 -24.44
C SER A 613 90.77 9.91 -24.73
N PRO A 614 89.58 9.29 -24.74
CA PRO A 614 88.30 10.00 -24.92
C PRO A 614 88.08 11.11 -23.90
N VAL A 615 88.59 10.95 -22.68
CA VAL A 615 88.51 11.97 -21.61
C VAL A 615 89.24 13.26 -22.03
N VAL A 616 90.40 13.11 -22.68
CA VAL A 616 91.22 14.23 -23.17
C VAL A 616 90.62 14.84 -24.44
N GLN A 617 90.20 14.00 -25.40
CA GLN A 617 89.63 14.45 -26.68
C GLN A 617 88.30 15.20 -26.51
N GLN A 618 87.49 14.81 -25.54
CA GLN A 618 86.15 15.37 -25.30
C GLN A 618 86.18 16.52 -24.29
N GLY A 619 87.36 16.93 -23.80
CA GLY A 619 87.48 18.05 -22.85
C GLY A 619 86.93 17.76 -21.46
N ARG A 620 86.88 16.49 -21.03
CA ARG A 620 86.36 16.05 -19.73
C ARG A 620 87.37 16.22 -18.58
N LEU A 621 88.30 17.18 -18.71
CA LEU A 621 89.30 17.52 -17.70
C LEU A 621 88.90 18.77 -16.93
N ILE A 622 88.86 18.67 -15.61
CA ILE A 622 88.54 19.75 -14.69
C ILE A 622 89.82 20.21 -13.99
N ARG A 623 90.08 21.51 -14.06
CA ARG A 623 91.23 22.16 -13.42
C ARG A 623 90.86 22.68 -12.03
N HIS A 624 91.85 22.71 -11.15
CA HIS A 624 91.72 23.29 -9.83
C HIS A 624 92.84 24.29 -9.57
N GLU A 625 92.57 25.31 -8.76
CA GLU A 625 93.56 26.27 -8.31
C GLU A 625 93.65 26.22 -6.78
N ILE A 626 94.87 26.19 -6.24
CA ILE A 626 95.10 26.25 -4.81
C ILE A 626 95.84 27.55 -4.49
N VAL A 627 95.19 28.44 -3.75
CA VAL A 627 95.71 29.77 -3.40
C VAL A 627 95.25 30.15 -2.00
N ASP A 628 96.16 30.64 -1.15
CA ASP A 628 95.86 31.18 0.18
C ASP A 628 95.01 30.25 1.08
N GLY A 629 95.39 28.96 1.15
CA GLY A 629 94.67 27.95 1.93
C GLY A 629 93.26 27.63 1.39
N GLN A 630 93.00 27.92 0.11
CA GLN A 630 91.73 27.65 -0.55
C GLN A 630 91.93 26.83 -1.81
N MET A 631 91.09 25.82 -2.02
CA MET A 631 90.98 25.11 -3.28
C MET A 631 89.76 25.60 -4.03
N LEU A 632 89.99 26.04 -5.26
CA LEU A 632 89.02 26.61 -6.18
C LEU A 632 88.85 25.67 -7.37
N VAL A 633 87.65 25.13 -7.56
CA VAL A 633 87.28 24.39 -8.76
C VAL A 633 86.23 25.21 -9.49
N ARG A 634 86.71 26.15 -10.32
CA ARG A 634 85.89 27.21 -10.91
C ARG A 634 84.72 26.67 -11.75
N SER A 635 84.97 25.64 -12.56
CA SER A 635 83.93 25.02 -13.41
C SER A 635 82.79 24.38 -12.60
N LEU A 636 83.06 23.96 -11.36
CA LEU A 636 82.07 23.41 -10.45
C LEU A 636 81.49 24.47 -9.50
N GLY A 637 82.01 25.69 -9.52
CA GLY A 637 81.63 26.75 -8.57
C GLY A 637 82.00 26.41 -7.13
N ILE A 638 83.02 25.58 -6.92
CA ILE A 638 83.43 25.12 -5.60
C ILE A 638 84.59 25.96 -5.10
N GLN A 639 84.44 26.45 -3.88
CA GLN A 639 85.48 27.15 -3.14
C GLN A 639 85.50 26.60 -1.72
N VAL A 640 86.55 25.86 -1.38
CA VAL A 640 86.70 25.25 -0.06
C VAL A 640 87.96 25.79 0.62
N ARG A 641 87.83 26.17 1.88
CA ARG A 641 88.96 26.55 2.75
C ARG A 641 89.50 25.29 3.42
N PHE A 642 90.80 25.12 3.39
CA PHE A 642 91.49 24.09 4.15
C PHE A 642 92.58 24.74 5.01
N ARG A 643 92.94 24.07 6.11
CA ARG A 643 94.11 24.45 6.91
C ARG A 643 95.19 23.41 6.64
N GLU A 644 96.35 23.88 6.22
CA GLU A 644 97.55 23.06 6.22
C GLU A 644 97.79 22.59 7.66
N ALA A 645 97.97 21.29 7.84
CA ALA A 645 98.45 20.79 9.11
C ALA A 645 99.90 21.29 9.22
N GLY A 646 100.12 22.30 10.06
CA GLY A 646 101.43 22.91 10.24
C GLY A 646 102.49 21.86 10.52
N GLY A 647 103.54 21.84 9.69
CA GLY A 647 104.78 21.16 9.99
C GLY A 647 105.47 21.86 11.14
N GLY A 648 105.49 21.19 12.29
CA GLY A 648 106.57 21.25 13.26
C GLY A 648 107.25 19.89 13.27
#